data_AF-V4S9T4-F1
#
_entry.id   AF-V4S9T4-F1
#
_cell.length_a   1.000
_cell.length_b   1.000
_cell.length_c   1.000
_cell.angle_alpha   90.00
_cell.angle_beta   90.00
_cell.angle_gamma   90.00
#
_symmetry.space_group_name_H-M   'P 1'
#
loop_
_entity.id
_entity.type
_entity.pdbx_description
1 polymer ?
#
loop_
_entity_poly.entity_id
_entity_poly.type
_entity_poly.pdbx_seq_one_letter_code
_entity_poly.pdbx_strand_id
1 'polypeptide(L)'
;LLKLKKRFITWVRYYVCFCKAAAFMSGLLISRKLVDLAVVGVLITYFSDSEYSELFTLLKAAIFTSIQDGILATLAVVAAWISCYAIRPLRILIFSTVSYILVTSRKFSKTKFELLNMIGIVLLAVGEVGAAPLLGPFLADQLREHGEEGSTENTNENQVMAQKRVWWRFAWCCGVAAAFHANNIETWENTFKFTLLFMGGSLILLLLGIPFYHSRQIPPVDRFAIIRVVKTSLKKKHLNYPLSPEQFFSNDEGNVLHLSPRIKLLRWIDKAAIIETSSTSKEQEEAGTLCTVAQVRESKYLLKLLPLWSSFIVFGLVLSAGNTFFPEQGARMISQPIIRATISYLSKKLISKFVPETKQRQAQVLRTFIGTVMSTVCCVVAWRVEVRRLEKRKQSENMSMFWLVPQFCLLGLMEGLALHGCDEYSSSHFPERMEYHVSAISSFFVGIGSIFNIFSFWQTKATWLNLDGSRLDKYYKSLTVISAVNVCYNLLLSILYIVSDQKVDSEGLQTNNTIGSDQSRQAQVLRTFIGMMMTTVCCAVAWQVEVRRLEKLKQLENMSMFWLVPQFCLLGLMEGLALHGCDEYSSSHFPERMEYHVSAISSFFVGIGSIFNIFFILANKGDLAKTLDGSRLDKYYKSLTVISAVNVCYNLLLSILYTVSDQKVDNEGLQKNN
;
A
#
# COMPACT_ATOMS: atom_id res chain seq x y z
N LEU A 1 25.94 -4.20 26.71
CA LEU A 1 26.29 -5.01 25.51
C LEU A 1 25.57 -6.37 25.47
N LEU A 2 25.66 -7.25 26.48
CA LEU A 2 25.00 -8.57 26.47
C LEU A 2 23.47 -8.53 26.29
N LYS A 3 22.78 -7.59 26.95
CA LYS A 3 21.32 -7.37 26.82
C LYS A 3 20.93 -6.87 25.42
N LEU A 4 21.77 -6.06 24.80
CA LEU A 4 21.63 -5.58 23.41
C LEU A 4 21.87 -6.71 22.41
N LYS A 5 22.91 -7.53 22.61
CA LYS A 5 23.18 -8.74 21.82
C LYS A 5 22.02 -9.73 21.92
N LYS A 6 21.49 -9.97 23.13
CA LYS A 6 20.33 -10.85 23.34
C LYS A 6 19.08 -10.32 22.63
N ARG A 7 18.77 -9.02 22.79
CA ARG A 7 17.66 -8.37 22.08
C ARG A 7 17.82 -8.41 20.55
N PHE A 8 19.04 -8.18 20.05
CA PHE A 8 19.34 -8.28 18.62
C PHE A 8 19.18 -9.70 18.10
N ILE A 9 19.68 -10.71 18.81
CA ILE A 9 19.52 -12.13 18.44
C ILE A 9 18.04 -12.52 18.45
N THR A 10 17.28 -12.12 19.47
CA THR A 10 15.83 -12.35 19.52
C THR A 10 15.11 -11.65 18.37
N TRP A 11 15.50 -10.41 18.04
CA TRP A 11 14.96 -9.67 16.89
C TRP A 11 15.28 -10.37 15.57
N VAL A 12 16.53 -10.76 15.33
CA VAL A 12 16.94 -11.51 14.14
C VAL A 12 16.17 -12.81 14.04
N ARG A 13 16.04 -13.58 15.12
CA ARG A 13 15.31 -14.86 15.13
C ARG A 13 13.82 -14.70 14.86
N TYR A 14 13.23 -13.59 15.29
CA TYR A 14 11.82 -13.29 15.04
C TYR A 14 11.58 -12.89 13.57
N TYR A 15 12.41 -11.98 13.03
CA TYR A 15 12.19 -11.36 11.72
C TYR A 15 12.88 -12.06 10.54
N VAL A 16 13.98 -12.79 10.76
CA VAL A 16 14.79 -13.41 9.72
C VAL A 16 14.77 -14.92 9.91
N CYS A 17 14.11 -15.60 8.98
CA CYS A 17 14.09 -17.05 8.92
C CYS A 17 14.79 -17.52 7.64
N PHE A 18 15.85 -18.32 7.81
CA PHE A 18 16.57 -18.94 6.70
C PHE A 18 15.86 -20.23 6.27
N CYS A 19 14.72 -20.07 5.60
CA CYS A 19 14.02 -21.17 4.97
C CYS A 19 14.66 -21.45 3.59
N LYS A 20 15.08 -22.70 3.34
CA LYS A 20 15.67 -23.12 2.05
C LYS A 20 14.72 -22.84 0.88
N ALA A 21 13.42 -23.12 1.06
CA ALA A 21 12.40 -22.80 0.07
C ALA A 21 12.31 -21.28 -0.19
N ALA A 22 12.31 -20.44 0.84
CA ALA A 22 12.30 -18.99 0.68
C ALA A 22 13.54 -18.47 -0.07
N ALA A 23 14.71 -19.08 0.15
CA ALA A 23 15.93 -18.74 -0.57
C ALA A 23 15.83 -19.06 -2.07
N PHE A 24 15.37 -20.25 -2.47
CA PHE A 24 15.15 -20.59 -3.89
C PHE A 24 14.08 -19.68 -4.55
N MET A 25 13.05 -19.32 -3.79
CA MET A 25 12.00 -18.40 -4.26
C MET A 25 12.51 -16.96 -4.43
N SER A 26 13.50 -16.52 -3.66
CA SER A 26 13.99 -15.13 -3.68
C SER A 26 14.46 -14.68 -5.07
N GLY A 27 15.10 -15.57 -5.84
CA GLY A 27 15.49 -15.30 -7.23
C GLY A 27 14.28 -14.96 -8.11
N LEU A 28 13.17 -15.69 -7.95
CA LEU A 28 11.93 -15.41 -8.68
C LEU A 28 11.30 -14.08 -8.27
N LEU A 29 11.30 -13.74 -6.97
CA LEU A 29 10.79 -12.44 -6.51
C LEU A 29 11.60 -11.27 -7.11
N ILE A 30 12.93 -11.39 -7.11
CA ILE A 30 13.84 -10.38 -7.67
C ILE A 30 13.61 -10.23 -9.18
N SER A 31 13.66 -11.34 -9.93
CA SER A 31 13.53 -11.33 -11.39
C SER A 31 12.17 -10.83 -11.85
N ARG A 32 11.09 -11.14 -11.13
CA ARG A 32 9.76 -10.58 -11.43
C ARG A 32 9.71 -9.08 -11.23
N LYS A 33 10.29 -8.56 -10.15
CA LYS A 33 10.34 -7.10 -9.92
C LYS A 33 11.22 -6.36 -10.92
N LEU A 34 12.30 -7.00 -11.37
CA LEU A 34 13.10 -6.52 -12.48
C LEU A 34 12.27 -6.39 -13.77
N VAL A 35 11.59 -7.47 -14.19
CA VAL A 35 10.78 -7.48 -15.44
C VAL A 35 9.61 -6.49 -15.37
N ASP A 36 8.92 -6.42 -14.23
CA ASP A 36 7.84 -5.47 -13.96
C ASP A 36 8.30 -4.02 -14.22
N LEU A 37 9.47 -3.62 -13.69
CA LEU A 37 9.95 -2.25 -13.83
C LEU A 37 10.70 -1.96 -15.13
N ALA A 38 11.41 -2.93 -15.71
CA ALA A 38 12.27 -2.73 -16.88
C ALA A 38 11.61 -3.09 -18.22
N VAL A 39 10.53 -3.90 -18.19
CA VAL A 39 9.79 -4.32 -19.39
C VAL A 39 8.35 -3.79 -19.34
N VAL A 40 7.58 -4.17 -18.32
CA VAL A 40 6.15 -3.83 -18.26
C VAL A 40 5.95 -2.33 -18.04
N GLY A 41 6.63 -1.75 -17.05
CA GLY A 41 6.54 -0.33 -16.70
C GLY A 41 7.06 0.65 -17.76
N VAL A 42 7.70 0.13 -18.80
CA VAL A 42 8.34 0.88 -19.90
C VAL A 42 7.76 0.46 -21.26
N LEU A 43 6.73 -0.41 -21.27
CA LEU A 43 6.14 -0.99 -22.48
C LEU A 43 5.57 0.06 -23.44
N ILE A 44 5.01 1.15 -22.92
CA ILE A 44 4.52 2.26 -23.75
C ILE A 44 5.65 2.90 -24.57
N THR A 45 6.79 3.18 -23.91
CA THR A 45 7.95 3.80 -24.56
C THR A 45 8.63 2.87 -25.55
N TYR A 46 8.55 1.55 -25.33
CA TYR A 46 9.04 0.57 -26.30
C TYR A 46 8.22 0.61 -27.61
N PHE A 47 6.88 0.69 -27.52
CA PHE A 47 6.03 0.75 -28.70
C PHE A 47 6.02 2.12 -29.39
N SER A 48 6.31 3.20 -28.67
CA SER A 48 6.34 4.57 -29.22
C SER A 48 7.71 4.98 -29.76
N ASP A 49 8.78 4.22 -29.49
CA ASP A 49 10.14 4.54 -29.94
C ASP A 49 10.19 4.67 -31.47
N SER A 50 11.11 5.53 -31.92
CA SER A 50 11.42 5.84 -33.32
C SER A 50 11.49 4.61 -34.23
N GLU A 51 12.01 3.49 -33.72
CA GLU A 51 12.14 2.21 -34.43
C GLU A 51 10.79 1.53 -34.75
N TYR A 52 9.74 1.83 -33.98
CA TYR A 52 8.37 1.29 -34.12
C TYR A 52 7.32 2.38 -34.39
N SER A 53 7.69 3.65 -34.40
CA SER A 53 6.75 4.79 -34.51
C SER A 53 6.04 4.90 -35.87
N GLU A 54 6.65 4.41 -36.96
CA GLU A 54 6.00 4.28 -38.27
C GLU A 54 4.83 3.26 -38.24
N LEU A 55 4.85 2.37 -37.25
CA LEU A 55 4.00 1.20 -37.10
C LEU A 55 2.91 1.43 -36.03
N PHE A 56 3.31 2.01 -34.90
CA PHE A 56 2.48 2.29 -33.73
C PHE A 56 2.36 3.80 -33.49
N THR A 57 1.21 4.37 -33.83
CA THR A 57 0.82 5.69 -33.30
C THR A 57 0.72 5.60 -31.77
N LEU A 58 1.06 6.66 -31.03
CA LEU A 58 0.90 6.77 -29.57
C LEU A 58 -0.43 6.19 -29.05
N LEU A 59 -1.52 6.48 -29.77
CA LEU A 59 -2.85 5.97 -29.45
C LEU A 59 -2.91 4.44 -29.49
N LYS A 60 -2.32 3.80 -30.50
CA LYS A 60 -2.26 2.34 -30.56
C LYS A 60 -1.46 1.80 -29.37
N ALA A 61 -0.27 2.36 -29.10
CA ALA A 61 0.55 1.94 -27.97
C ALA A 61 -0.19 2.06 -26.62
N ALA A 62 -0.94 3.14 -26.41
CA ALA A 62 -1.79 3.32 -25.23
C ALA A 62 -2.96 2.32 -25.16
N ILE A 63 -3.56 1.96 -26.30
CA ILE A 63 -4.59 0.91 -26.36
C ILE A 63 -4.01 -0.46 -26.00
N PHE A 64 -2.86 -0.83 -26.56
CA PHE A 64 -2.24 -2.13 -26.32
C PHE A 64 -1.81 -2.32 -24.86
N THR A 65 -1.21 -1.29 -24.25
CA THR A 65 -0.87 -1.28 -22.82
C THR A 65 -2.12 -1.35 -21.92
N SER A 66 -3.19 -0.63 -22.27
CA SER A 66 -4.46 -0.70 -21.53
C SER A 66 -5.16 -2.08 -21.66
N ILE A 67 -5.07 -2.71 -22.83
CA ILE A 67 -5.55 -4.09 -23.06
C ILE A 67 -4.74 -5.07 -22.21
N GLN A 68 -3.41 -4.92 -22.14
CA GLN A 68 -2.55 -5.75 -21.32
C GLN A 68 -2.95 -5.69 -19.85
N ASP A 69 -3.10 -4.49 -19.28
CA ASP A 69 -3.54 -4.29 -17.90
C ASP A 69 -4.92 -4.93 -17.62
N GLY A 70 -5.87 -4.79 -18.57
CA GLY A 70 -7.19 -5.39 -18.46
C GLY A 70 -7.19 -6.93 -18.51
N ILE A 71 -6.40 -7.51 -19.41
CA ILE A 71 -6.22 -8.97 -19.52
C ILE A 71 -5.56 -9.51 -18.24
N LEU A 72 -4.49 -8.87 -17.77
CA LEU A 72 -3.81 -9.23 -16.52
C LEU A 72 -4.78 -9.30 -15.35
N ALA A 73 -5.58 -8.26 -15.16
CA ALA A 73 -6.53 -8.16 -14.07
C ALA A 73 -7.60 -9.28 -14.11
N THR A 74 -8.06 -9.64 -15.31
CA THR A 74 -9.00 -10.75 -15.51
C THR A 74 -8.35 -12.11 -15.25
N LEU A 75 -7.14 -12.32 -15.78
CA LEU A 75 -6.39 -13.55 -15.58
C LEU A 75 -5.98 -13.75 -14.13
N ALA A 76 -5.76 -12.68 -13.34
CA ALA A 76 -5.45 -12.77 -11.92
C ALA A 76 -6.61 -13.42 -11.14
N VAL A 77 -7.86 -13.07 -11.45
CA VAL A 77 -9.06 -13.72 -10.86
C VAL A 77 -9.15 -15.17 -11.27
N VAL A 78 -8.97 -15.46 -12.56
CA VAL A 78 -9.00 -16.83 -13.07
C VAL A 78 -7.90 -17.68 -12.44
N ALA A 79 -6.69 -17.15 -12.30
CA ALA A 79 -5.57 -17.86 -11.71
C ALA A 79 -5.72 -18.07 -10.21
N ALA A 80 -6.23 -17.08 -9.46
CA ALA A 80 -6.60 -17.26 -8.05
C ALA A 80 -7.62 -18.39 -7.90
N TRP A 81 -8.65 -18.43 -8.76
CA TRP A 81 -9.65 -19.50 -8.77
C TRP A 81 -9.03 -20.86 -9.13
N ILE A 82 -8.29 -20.97 -10.24
CA ILE A 82 -7.65 -22.22 -10.66
C ILE A 82 -6.64 -22.73 -9.62
N SER A 83 -5.92 -21.83 -8.93
CA SER A 83 -4.89 -22.16 -7.94
C SER A 83 -5.43 -22.90 -6.73
N CYS A 84 -6.67 -22.61 -6.33
CA CYS A 84 -7.32 -23.24 -5.19
C CYS A 84 -7.96 -24.59 -5.55
N TYR A 85 -8.23 -24.86 -6.84
CA TYR A 85 -9.12 -25.96 -7.23
C TYR A 85 -8.52 -27.00 -8.17
N ALA A 86 -7.76 -26.58 -9.17
CA ALA A 86 -7.37 -27.47 -10.28
C ALA A 86 -5.86 -27.64 -10.40
N ILE A 87 -5.11 -26.55 -10.25
CA ILE A 87 -3.66 -26.55 -10.49
C ILE A 87 -2.97 -26.00 -9.24
N ARG A 88 -2.01 -26.74 -8.69
CA ARG A 88 -1.21 -26.27 -7.55
C ARG A 88 -0.56 -24.90 -7.85
N PRO A 89 -0.52 -23.95 -6.89
CA PRO A 89 0.08 -22.62 -7.10
C PRO A 89 1.47 -22.65 -7.73
N LEU A 90 2.32 -23.60 -7.31
CA LEU A 90 3.66 -23.80 -7.87
C LEU A 90 3.66 -24.04 -9.39
N ARG A 91 2.70 -24.80 -9.93
CA ARG A 91 2.60 -25.04 -11.38
C ARG A 91 2.22 -23.77 -12.13
N ILE A 92 1.30 -22.96 -11.59
CA ILE A 92 0.93 -21.66 -12.18
C ILE A 92 2.13 -20.70 -12.14
N LEU A 93 2.91 -20.71 -11.06
CA LEU A 93 4.16 -19.95 -10.96
C LEU A 93 5.18 -20.38 -12.03
N ILE A 94 5.33 -21.69 -12.28
CA ILE A 94 6.20 -22.19 -13.36
C ILE A 94 5.69 -21.74 -14.73
N PHE A 95 4.40 -21.96 -15.04
CA PHE A 95 3.82 -21.57 -16.34
C PHE A 95 3.94 -20.07 -16.62
N SER A 96 3.64 -19.23 -15.63
CA SER A 96 3.79 -17.77 -15.76
C SER A 96 5.25 -17.36 -15.94
N THR A 97 6.19 -17.99 -15.24
CA THR A 97 7.64 -17.72 -15.41
C THR A 97 8.11 -18.10 -16.81
N VAL A 98 7.66 -19.25 -17.33
CA VAL A 98 7.93 -19.67 -18.72
C VAL A 98 7.33 -18.67 -19.71
N SER A 99 6.13 -18.14 -19.45
CA SER A 99 5.51 -17.11 -20.28
C SER A 99 6.37 -15.85 -20.39
N TYR A 100 6.95 -15.36 -19.28
CA TYR A 100 7.89 -14.23 -19.32
C TYR A 100 9.18 -14.53 -20.09
N ILE A 101 9.71 -15.75 -19.98
CA ILE A 101 10.89 -16.17 -20.75
C ILE A 101 10.56 -16.17 -22.25
N LEU A 102 9.37 -16.67 -22.62
CA LEU A 102 8.93 -16.67 -24.02
C LEU A 102 8.80 -15.26 -24.60
N VAL A 103 8.27 -14.31 -23.82
CA VAL A 103 8.18 -12.90 -24.23
C VAL A 103 9.55 -12.26 -24.36
N THR A 104 10.41 -12.41 -23.35
CA THR A 104 11.75 -11.79 -23.34
C THR A 104 12.72 -12.43 -24.34
N SER A 105 12.48 -13.68 -24.75
CA SER A 105 13.28 -14.36 -25.77
C SER A 105 12.98 -13.92 -27.20
N ARG A 106 11.88 -13.19 -27.43
CA ARG A 106 11.39 -12.85 -28.77
C ARG A 106 11.33 -11.34 -28.96
N LYS A 107 11.88 -10.85 -30.07
CA LYS A 107 11.61 -9.46 -30.52
C LYS A 107 10.16 -9.37 -31.02
N PHE A 108 9.45 -8.31 -30.65
CA PHE A 108 8.17 -7.98 -31.26
C PHE A 108 8.38 -7.77 -32.77
N SER A 109 7.56 -8.42 -33.61
CA SER A 109 7.81 -8.47 -35.05
C SER A 109 7.43 -7.16 -35.72
N LYS A 110 8.35 -6.62 -36.53
CA LYS A 110 8.13 -5.44 -37.38
C LYS A 110 7.24 -5.73 -38.61
N THR A 111 7.18 -6.99 -39.06
CA THR A 111 6.62 -7.37 -40.38
C THR A 111 5.41 -8.30 -40.34
N LYS A 112 5.17 -9.08 -39.27
CA LYS A 112 3.94 -9.90 -39.08
C LYS A 112 3.08 -9.29 -37.96
N PHE A 113 2.26 -8.34 -38.37
CA PHE A 113 1.97 -7.10 -37.63
C PHE A 113 1.00 -7.22 -36.43
N GLU A 114 -0.07 -8.02 -36.50
CA GLU A 114 -1.12 -7.95 -35.46
C GLU A 114 -1.10 -9.18 -34.53
N LEU A 115 -1.13 -10.39 -35.08
CA LEU A 115 -1.30 -11.60 -34.29
C LEU A 115 -0.12 -11.90 -33.35
N LEU A 116 1.12 -11.75 -33.84
CA LEU A 116 2.30 -12.12 -33.04
C LEU A 116 2.53 -11.15 -31.87
N ASN A 117 2.27 -9.87 -32.08
CA ASN A 117 2.40 -8.84 -31.05
C ASN A 117 1.26 -8.96 -30.02
N MET A 118 0.03 -9.30 -30.46
CA MET A 118 -1.09 -9.65 -29.57
C MET A 118 -0.77 -10.88 -28.72
N ILE A 119 -0.18 -11.93 -29.30
CA ILE A 119 0.28 -13.10 -28.55
C ILE A 119 1.35 -12.69 -27.53
N GLY A 120 2.29 -11.82 -27.88
CA GLY A 120 3.30 -11.29 -26.96
C GLY A 120 2.68 -10.56 -25.76
N ILE A 121 1.66 -9.73 -25.99
CA ILE A 121 0.94 -9.01 -24.92
C ILE A 121 0.15 -9.95 -24.02
N VAL A 122 -0.52 -10.95 -24.58
CA VAL A 122 -1.20 -11.98 -23.80
C VAL A 122 -0.22 -12.77 -22.96
N LEU A 123 0.93 -13.17 -23.52
CA LEU A 123 1.98 -13.87 -22.78
C LEU A 123 2.59 -12.99 -21.69
N LEU A 124 2.71 -11.68 -21.91
CA LEU A 124 3.20 -10.74 -20.90
C LEU A 124 2.21 -10.68 -19.72
N ALA A 125 0.92 -10.54 -20.00
CA ALA A 125 -0.13 -10.59 -18.99
C ALA A 125 -0.15 -11.93 -18.24
N VAL A 126 -0.05 -13.07 -18.93
CA VAL A 126 0.05 -14.40 -18.31
C VAL A 126 1.29 -14.54 -17.41
N GLY A 127 2.41 -13.93 -17.81
CA GLY A 127 3.62 -13.93 -16.99
C GLY A 127 3.45 -13.16 -15.68
N GLU A 128 2.76 -12.03 -15.75
CA GLU A 128 2.56 -11.12 -14.62
C GLU A 128 1.55 -11.64 -13.59
N VAL A 129 0.58 -12.45 -14.02
CA VAL A 129 -0.39 -13.12 -13.14
C VAL A 129 0.27 -13.89 -11.99
N GLY A 130 1.43 -14.50 -12.23
CA GLY A 130 2.17 -15.23 -11.18
C GLY A 130 2.85 -14.35 -10.13
N ALA A 131 2.69 -13.03 -10.17
CA ALA A 131 3.36 -12.09 -9.27
C ALA A 131 2.64 -12.01 -7.91
N ALA A 132 2.31 -10.80 -7.45
CA ALA A 132 1.76 -10.55 -6.11
C ALA A 132 0.61 -11.48 -5.66
N PRO A 133 -0.42 -11.82 -6.47
CA PRO A 133 -1.57 -12.58 -5.98
C PRO A 133 -1.26 -14.03 -5.64
N LEU A 134 -0.26 -14.66 -6.26
CA LEU A 134 0.08 -16.08 -6.04
C LEU A 134 1.40 -16.25 -5.28
N LEU A 135 2.39 -15.42 -5.58
CA LEU A 135 3.75 -15.56 -5.05
C LEU A 135 3.85 -15.22 -3.57
N GLY A 136 3.16 -14.16 -3.13
CA GLY A 136 3.21 -13.69 -1.76
C GLY A 136 2.64 -14.71 -0.77
N PRO A 137 1.42 -15.22 -1.01
CA PRO A 137 0.85 -16.24 -0.15
C PRO A 137 1.57 -17.61 -0.24
N PHE A 138 2.05 -18.02 -1.42
CA PHE A 138 2.86 -19.24 -1.54
C PHE A 138 4.14 -19.15 -0.68
N LEU A 139 4.81 -18.00 -0.66
CA LEU A 139 5.94 -17.74 0.24
C LEU A 139 5.54 -17.80 1.72
N ALA A 140 4.35 -17.31 2.07
CA ALA A 140 3.83 -17.38 3.44
C ALA A 140 3.66 -18.83 3.90
N ASP A 141 3.10 -19.69 3.03
CA ASP A 141 2.94 -21.11 3.31
C ASP A 141 4.30 -21.82 3.52
N GLN A 142 5.32 -21.49 2.72
CA GLN A 142 6.66 -22.08 2.91
C GLN A 142 7.33 -21.65 4.23
N LEU A 143 7.08 -20.42 4.69
CA LEU A 143 7.62 -19.90 5.94
C LEU A 143 6.89 -20.48 7.16
N ARG A 144 5.58 -20.71 7.03
CA ARG A 144 4.74 -21.31 8.07
C ARG A 144 5.19 -22.75 8.36
N GLU A 145 5.29 -23.57 7.32
CA GLU A 145 5.66 -24.99 7.46
C GLU A 145 7.05 -25.16 8.10
N HIS A 146 8.02 -24.35 7.67
CA HIS A 146 9.36 -24.40 8.24
C HIS A 146 9.41 -24.00 9.72
N GLY A 147 8.46 -23.18 10.19
CA GLY A 147 8.29 -22.87 11.60
C GLY A 147 7.76 -24.06 12.40
N GLU A 148 6.86 -24.85 11.82
CA GLU A 148 6.24 -26.02 12.46
C GLU A 148 7.22 -27.20 12.59
N GLU A 149 8.14 -27.39 11.65
CA GLU A 149 9.21 -28.40 11.74
C GLU A 149 10.21 -28.14 12.89
N GLY A 150 10.27 -26.91 13.41
CA GLY A 150 11.30 -26.47 14.38
C GLY A 150 10.82 -26.24 15.82
N SER A 151 9.52 -26.20 16.09
CA SER A 151 8.96 -25.90 17.41
C SER A 151 7.61 -26.58 17.67
N THR A 152 7.44 -27.17 18.86
CA THR A 152 6.19 -27.80 19.34
C THR A 152 5.08 -26.80 19.72
N GLU A 153 5.33 -25.49 19.65
CA GLU A 153 4.33 -24.44 19.82
C GLU A 153 3.75 -24.03 18.46
N ASN A 154 2.44 -23.81 18.41
CA ASN A 154 1.75 -23.25 17.24
C ASN A 154 2.51 -22.04 16.70
N THR A 155 2.99 -22.11 15.46
CA THR A 155 3.72 -21.03 14.80
C THR A 155 2.92 -19.73 14.88
N ASN A 156 3.49 -18.70 15.50
CA ASN A 156 2.85 -17.39 15.63
C ASN A 156 2.65 -16.76 14.24
N GLU A 157 1.41 -16.62 13.77
CA GLU A 157 1.09 -16.08 12.43
C GLU A 157 1.68 -14.69 12.19
N ASN A 158 1.74 -13.87 13.25
CA ASN A 158 2.34 -12.54 13.20
C ASN A 158 3.83 -12.60 12.85
N GLN A 159 4.52 -13.66 13.30
CA GLN A 159 5.93 -13.90 13.02
C GLN A 159 6.15 -14.32 11.56
N VAL A 160 5.34 -15.25 11.03
CA VAL A 160 5.40 -15.66 9.61
C VAL A 160 5.18 -14.46 8.70
N MET A 161 4.18 -13.63 9.02
CA MET A 161 3.91 -12.42 8.26
C MET A 161 5.03 -11.38 8.37
N ALA A 162 5.69 -11.28 9.53
CA ALA A 162 6.88 -10.44 9.69
C ALA A 162 8.04 -10.91 8.82
N GLN A 163 8.28 -12.22 8.75
CA GLN A 163 9.33 -12.83 7.93
C GLN A 163 9.03 -12.69 6.43
N LYS A 164 7.78 -12.95 6.01
CA LYS A 164 7.29 -12.71 4.63
C LYS A 164 7.60 -11.28 4.21
N ARG A 165 7.31 -10.30 5.07
CA ARG A 165 7.61 -8.88 4.80
C ARG A 165 9.10 -8.61 4.63
N VAL A 166 9.98 -9.22 5.43
CA VAL A 166 11.43 -9.03 5.30
C VAL A 166 11.95 -9.60 3.97
N TRP A 167 11.58 -10.82 3.63
CA TRP A 167 11.95 -11.45 2.36
C TRP A 167 11.44 -10.66 1.15
N TRP A 168 10.19 -10.22 1.19
CA TRP A 168 9.61 -9.40 0.12
C TRP A 168 10.34 -8.07 -0.06
N ARG A 169 10.74 -7.42 1.04
CA ARG A 169 11.51 -6.17 1.01
C ARG A 169 12.90 -6.35 0.43
N PHE A 170 13.58 -7.40 0.83
CA PHE A 170 14.90 -7.72 0.29
C PHE A 170 14.83 -7.91 -1.22
N ALA A 171 13.89 -8.76 -1.68
CA ALA A 171 13.71 -9.01 -3.10
C ALA A 171 13.28 -7.76 -3.89
N TRP A 172 12.43 -6.91 -3.32
CA TRP A 172 12.04 -5.64 -3.90
C TRP A 172 13.25 -4.72 -4.11
N CYS A 173 14.08 -4.51 -3.08
CA CYS A 173 15.26 -3.65 -3.19
C CYS A 173 16.24 -4.16 -4.26
N CYS A 174 16.50 -5.47 -4.28
CA CYS A 174 17.36 -6.08 -5.29
C CYS A 174 16.77 -5.97 -6.69
N GLY A 175 15.46 -6.18 -6.86
CA GLY A 175 14.76 -6.05 -8.13
C GLY A 175 14.79 -4.62 -8.68
N VAL A 176 14.57 -3.62 -7.82
CA VAL A 176 14.68 -2.19 -8.19
C VAL A 176 16.11 -1.83 -8.60
N ALA A 177 17.13 -2.31 -7.88
CA ALA A 177 18.53 -2.07 -8.24
C ALA A 177 18.88 -2.70 -9.59
N ALA A 178 18.41 -3.93 -9.85
CA ALA A 178 18.57 -4.58 -11.14
C ALA A 178 17.83 -3.84 -12.27
N ALA A 179 16.62 -3.35 -12.01
CA ALA A 179 15.84 -2.57 -12.99
C ALA A 179 16.49 -1.23 -13.31
N PHE A 180 17.08 -0.56 -12.32
CA PHE A 180 17.87 0.65 -12.54
C PHE A 180 19.03 0.40 -13.49
N HIS A 181 19.73 -0.73 -13.34
CA HIS A 181 20.78 -1.11 -14.28
C HIS A 181 20.22 -1.40 -15.67
N ALA A 182 19.14 -2.18 -15.75
CA ALA A 182 18.50 -2.55 -17.02
C ALA A 182 18.01 -1.34 -17.83
N ASN A 183 17.48 -0.31 -17.15
CA ASN A 183 17.00 0.92 -17.81
C ASN A 183 18.12 1.81 -18.35
N ASN A 184 19.37 1.62 -17.90
CA ASN A 184 20.53 2.37 -18.40
C ASN A 184 21.23 1.65 -19.58
N ILE A 185 20.71 0.50 -20.02
CA ILE A 185 21.24 -0.21 -21.20
C ILE A 185 20.77 0.52 -22.47
N GLU A 186 21.69 0.79 -23.39
CA GLU A 186 21.45 1.64 -24.57
C GLU A 186 20.45 1.07 -25.58
N THR A 187 20.29 -0.26 -25.65
CA THR A 187 19.41 -0.92 -26.63
C THR A 187 18.39 -1.84 -25.97
N TRP A 188 17.15 -1.79 -26.44
CA TRP A 188 16.05 -2.66 -25.97
C TRP A 188 16.39 -4.15 -26.07
N GLU A 189 17.13 -4.54 -27.11
CA GLU A 189 17.57 -5.92 -27.27
C GLU A 189 18.46 -6.39 -26.11
N ASN A 190 19.40 -5.55 -25.68
CA ASN A 190 20.29 -5.89 -24.58
C ASN A 190 19.53 -5.87 -23.24
N THR A 191 18.57 -4.97 -23.07
CA THR A 191 17.66 -4.97 -21.91
C THR A 191 16.84 -6.26 -21.85
N PHE A 192 16.26 -6.71 -22.96
CA PHE A 192 15.53 -7.98 -23.01
C PHE A 192 16.44 -9.18 -22.75
N LYS A 193 17.65 -9.23 -23.32
CA LYS A 193 18.63 -10.30 -23.00
C LYS A 193 19.01 -10.32 -21.52
N PHE A 194 19.22 -9.16 -20.90
CA PHE A 194 19.51 -9.05 -19.47
C PHE A 194 18.36 -9.61 -18.63
N THR A 195 17.12 -9.20 -18.93
CA THR A 195 15.93 -9.72 -18.22
C THR A 195 15.69 -11.21 -18.47
N LEU A 196 15.98 -11.71 -19.67
CA LEU A 196 15.89 -13.13 -20.03
C LEU A 196 16.86 -13.98 -19.20
N LEU A 197 18.11 -13.54 -19.02
CA LEU A 197 19.10 -14.24 -18.20
C LEU A 197 18.65 -14.32 -16.73
N PHE A 198 18.17 -13.20 -16.17
CA PHE A 198 17.65 -13.17 -14.80
C PHE A 198 16.40 -14.03 -14.61
N MET A 199 15.46 -13.97 -15.55
CA MET A 199 14.22 -14.76 -15.48
C MET A 199 14.51 -16.26 -15.68
N GLY A 200 15.35 -16.61 -16.66
CA GLY A 200 15.80 -17.99 -16.90
C GLY A 200 16.54 -18.58 -15.71
N GLY A 201 17.47 -17.82 -15.11
CA GLY A 201 18.15 -18.22 -13.88
C GLY A 201 17.18 -18.42 -12.71
N SER A 202 16.18 -17.55 -12.58
CA SER A 202 15.14 -17.71 -11.55
C SER A 202 14.25 -18.93 -11.75
N LEU A 203 13.97 -19.33 -12.99
CA LEU A 203 13.26 -20.57 -13.29
C LEU A 203 14.10 -21.79 -12.89
N ILE A 204 15.40 -21.80 -13.20
CA ILE A 204 16.30 -22.87 -12.78
C ILE A 204 16.32 -23.00 -11.26
N LEU A 205 16.46 -21.87 -10.53
CA LEU A 205 16.40 -21.86 -9.06
C LEU A 205 15.05 -22.35 -8.53
N LEU A 206 13.94 -21.94 -9.16
CA LEU A 206 12.60 -22.41 -8.82
C LEU A 206 12.50 -23.93 -8.98
N LEU A 207 12.99 -24.49 -10.09
CA LEU A 207 12.94 -25.94 -10.36
C LEU A 207 13.85 -26.73 -9.40
N LEU A 208 15.05 -26.23 -9.10
CA LEU A 208 15.95 -26.83 -8.10
C LEU A 208 15.36 -26.80 -6.68
N GLY A 209 14.48 -25.84 -6.40
CA GLY A 209 13.76 -25.72 -5.13
C GLY A 209 12.60 -26.71 -4.94
N ILE A 210 12.15 -27.41 -5.99
CA ILE A 210 10.98 -28.32 -5.95
C ILE A 210 11.02 -29.31 -4.77
N PRO A 211 12.14 -30.00 -4.48
CA PRO A 211 12.21 -30.94 -3.36
C PRO A 211 12.01 -30.30 -1.98
N PHE A 212 12.23 -28.99 -1.87
CA PHE A 212 12.10 -28.23 -0.63
C PHE A 212 10.74 -27.52 -0.50
N TYR A 213 9.91 -27.53 -1.55
CA TYR A 213 8.61 -26.87 -1.53
C TYR A 213 7.52 -27.77 -0.97
N HIS A 214 6.87 -27.28 0.08
CA HIS A 214 5.70 -27.93 0.65
C HIS A 214 4.44 -27.46 -0.05
N SER A 215 3.64 -28.42 -0.51
CA SER A 215 2.35 -28.16 -1.15
C SER A 215 1.25 -28.32 -0.11
N ARG A 216 0.83 -27.23 0.51
CA ARG A 216 -0.34 -27.22 1.39
C ARG A 216 -1.60 -27.58 0.61
N GLN A 217 -2.39 -28.53 1.12
CA GLN A 217 -3.75 -28.73 0.65
C GLN A 217 -4.63 -27.65 1.29
N ILE A 218 -5.01 -26.65 0.49
CA ILE A 218 -6.04 -25.70 0.92
C ILE A 218 -7.36 -26.51 0.99
N PRO A 219 -8.07 -26.54 2.13
CA PRO A 219 -9.35 -27.24 2.20
C PRO A 219 -10.30 -26.69 1.13
N PRO A 220 -11.10 -27.55 0.47
CA PRO A 220 -11.88 -27.14 -0.69
C PRO A 220 -12.90 -26.08 -0.29
N VAL A 221 -12.68 -24.84 -0.73
CA VAL A 221 -13.70 -23.80 -0.72
C VAL A 221 -14.77 -24.21 -1.75
N ASP A 222 -16.05 -24.16 -1.41
CA ASP A 222 -17.08 -24.49 -2.39
C ASP A 222 -16.97 -23.56 -3.63
N ARG A 223 -16.67 -24.16 -4.80
CA ARG A 223 -16.29 -23.51 -6.07
C ARG A 223 -17.27 -22.42 -6.53
N PHE A 224 -18.52 -22.55 -6.11
CA PHE A 224 -19.59 -21.64 -6.43
C PHE A 224 -20.32 -21.14 -5.18
N ALA A 225 -19.69 -21.14 -4.00
CA ALA A 225 -20.33 -20.78 -2.73
C ALA A 225 -21.14 -19.49 -2.83
N ILE A 226 -20.56 -18.42 -3.39
CA ILE A 226 -21.22 -17.12 -3.54
C ILE A 226 -22.41 -17.21 -4.50
N ILE A 227 -22.21 -17.82 -5.67
CA ILE A 227 -23.26 -17.98 -6.69
C ILE A 227 -24.38 -18.88 -6.17
N ARG A 228 -24.04 -19.94 -5.42
CA ARG A 228 -24.95 -20.85 -4.73
C ARG A 228 -25.74 -20.10 -3.67
N VAL A 229 -25.07 -19.35 -2.79
CA VAL A 229 -25.70 -18.52 -1.74
C VAL A 229 -26.67 -17.52 -2.36
N VAL A 230 -26.29 -16.80 -3.42
CA VAL A 230 -27.17 -15.85 -4.11
C VAL A 230 -28.35 -16.57 -4.78
N LYS A 231 -28.10 -17.67 -5.51
CA LYS A 231 -29.16 -18.45 -6.17
C LYS A 231 -30.14 -19.03 -5.16
N THR A 232 -29.64 -19.59 -4.07
CA THR A 232 -30.44 -20.21 -3.02
C THR A 232 -31.23 -19.17 -2.22
N SER A 233 -30.64 -18.04 -1.88
CA SER A 233 -31.38 -16.94 -1.22
C SER A 233 -32.47 -16.34 -2.11
N LEU A 234 -32.26 -16.25 -3.42
CA LEU A 234 -33.31 -15.84 -4.37
C LEU A 234 -34.45 -16.85 -4.43
N LYS A 235 -34.15 -18.16 -4.48
CA LYS A 235 -35.16 -19.22 -4.43
C LYS A 235 -35.95 -19.21 -3.12
N LYS A 236 -35.26 -19.01 -1.99
CA LYS A 236 -35.82 -18.95 -0.63
C LYS A 236 -36.37 -17.58 -0.25
N LYS A 237 -36.52 -16.64 -1.20
CA LYS A 237 -37.04 -15.29 -0.93
C LYS A 237 -38.44 -15.30 -0.30
N HIS A 238 -39.23 -16.33 -0.59
CA HIS A 238 -40.59 -16.53 -0.08
C HIS A 238 -40.65 -16.95 1.40
N LEU A 239 -39.56 -17.45 1.99
CA LEU A 239 -39.54 -17.92 3.39
C LEU A 239 -39.54 -16.73 4.37
N ASN A 240 -40.17 -16.91 5.54
CA ASN A 240 -40.10 -15.95 6.63
C ASN A 240 -38.71 -15.94 7.28
N TYR A 241 -38.34 -14.82 7.92
CA TYR A 241 -37.06 -14.76 8.63
C TYR A 241 -37.14 -15.65 9.88
N PRO A 242 -36.09 -16.43 10.21
CA PRO A 242 -36.13 -17.37 11.31
C PRO A 242 -36.36 -16.68 12.65
N LEU A 243 -37.05 -17.40 13.55
CA LEU A 243 -37.37 -16.94 14.90
C LEU A 243 -36.35 -17.46 15.93
N SER A 244 -35.64 -18.54 15.61
CA SER A 244 -34.60 -19.15 16.44
C SER A 244 -33.29 -19.32 15.64
N PRO A 245 -32.11 -19.11 16.25
CA PRO A 245 -30.80 -19.35 15.64
C PRO A 245 -30.55 -20.80 15.19
N GLU A 246 -31.28 -21.76 15.76
CA GLU A 246 -31.20 -23.20 15.46
C GLU A 246 -31.77 -23.56 14.09
N GLN A 247 -32.55 -22.65 13.48
CA GLN A 247 -33.12 -22.80 12.15
C GLN A 247 -32.07 -22.57 11.03
N PHE A 248 -30.85 -22.16 11.39
CA PHE A 248 -29.72 -22.01 10.48
C PHE A 248 -28.84 -23.25 10.42
N PHE A 249 -28.40 -23.59 9.21
CA PHE A 249 -27.51 -24.72 8.96
C PHE A 249 -26.05 -24.41 9.34
N SER A 250 -25.47 -25.24 10.22
CA SER A 250 -24.09 -25.15 10.73
C SER A 250 -23.75 -23.80 11.35
N ASN A 251 -24.48 -23.42 12.41
CA ASN A 251 -24.27 -22.19 13.17
C ASN A 251 -23.29 -22.41 14.34
N ASP A 252 -21.99 -22.47 14.04
CA ASP A 252 -20.94 -22.84 14.99
C ASP A 252 -20.63 -21.76 16.06
N GLU A 253 -21.17 -20.54 15.93
CA GLU A 253 -20.84 -19.38 16.78
C GLU A 253 -21.85 -19.09 17.91
N GLY A 254 -22.78 -20.00 18.18
CA GLY A 254 -23.69 -19.91 19.32
C GLY A 254 -24.81 -18.88 19.18
N ASN A 255 -26.06 -19.35 19.05
CA ASN A 255 -27.30 -18.59 19.25
C ASN A 255 -27.42 -17.19 18.59
N VAL A 256 -26.72 -16.90 17.49
CA VAL A 256 -26.87 -15.61 16.79
C VAL A 256 -27.98 -15.68 15.73
N LEU A 257 -29.07 -14.93 15.95
CA LEU A 257 -30.21 -14.85 15.01
C LEU A 257 -29.92 -13.99 13.76
N HIS A 258 -29.03 -13.02 13.87
CA HIS A 258 -28.67 -12.10 12.79
C HIS A 258 -27.21 -12.27 12.36
N LEU A 259 -27.02 -12.88 11.19
CA LEU A 259 -25.71 -13.14 10.61
C LEU A 259 -24.97 -11.83 10.29
N SER A 260 -23.72 -11.72 10.75
CA SER A 260 -22.83 -10.60 10.39
C SER A 260 -22.45 -10.67 8.90
N PRO A 261 -22.21 -9.54 8.20
CA PRO A 261 -22.53 -8.16 8.60
C PRO A 261 -24.04 -7.88 8.57
N ARG A 262 -24.54 -7.14 9.57
CA ARG A 262 -25.96 -6.79 9.72
C ARG A 262 -26.37 -5.61 8.83
N ILE A 263 -26.49 -5.87 7.52
CA ILE A 263 -26.90 -4.88 6.52
C ILE A 263 -28.35 -5.16 6.10
N LYS A 264 -29.25 -4.18 6.32
CA LYS A 264 -30.69 -4.34 6.00
C LYS A 264 -30.91 -4.76 4.53
N LEU A 265 -30.14 -4.19 3.60
CA LEU A 265 -30.19 -4.49 2.16
C LEU A 265 -29.73 -5.91 1.81
N LEU A 266 -28.91 -6.56 2.64
CA LEU A 266 -28.39 -7.92 2.42
C LEU A 266 -29.08 -8.97 3.30
N ARG A 267 -30.12 -8.61 4.06
CA ARG A 267 -30.83 -9.51 4.98
C ARG A 267 -31.48 -10.70 4.26
N TRP A 268 -31.82 -10.55 2.98
CA TRP A 268 -32.38 -11.63 2.18
C TRP A 268 -31.38 -12.77 1.92
N ILE A 269 -30.07 -12.50 2.02
CA ILE A 269 -29.02 -13.50 1.80
C ILE A 269 -28.96 -14.51 2.94
N ASP A 270 -29.31 -14.10 4.16
CA ASP A 270 -29.40 -14.97 5.34
C ASP A 270 -30.34 -16.17 5.08
N LYS A 271 -31.32 -16.00 4.18
CA LYS A 271 -32.27 -17.06 3.83
C LYS A 271 -31.64 -18.27 3.16
N ALA A 272 -30.43 -18.14 2.60
CA ALA A 272 -29.72 -19.27 2.01
C ALA A 272 -29.32 -20.35 3.04
N ALA A 273 -29.18 -19.97 4.32
CA ALA A 273 -28.84 -20.88 5.41
C ALA A 273 -30.04 -21.44 6.17
N ILE A 274 -31.28 -21.10 5.79
CA ILE A 274 -32.50 -21.60 6.45
C ILE A 274 -32.75 -23.05 6.04
N ILE A 275 -32.92 -23.92 7.04
CA ILE A 275 -33.28 -25.33 6.84
C ILE A 275 -34.78 -25.40 6.49
N GLU A 276 -35.12 -26.01 5.33
CA GLU A 276 -36.52 -26.26 4.98
C GLU A 276 -36.97 -27.59 5.56
N THR A 277 -38.21 -27.67 6.03
CA THR A 277 -38.78 -28.89 6.64
C THR A 277 -39.15 -29.97 5.61
N SER A 278 -39.03 -29.67 4.31
CA SER A 278 -39.47 -30.51 3.19
C SER A 278 -38.54 -31.70 2.89
N SER A 279 -37.29 -31.67 3.37
CA SER A 279 -36.28 -32.72 3.16
C SER A 279 -35.15 -32.64 4.20
N THR A 280 -34.27 -33.65 4.26
CA THR A 280 -33.17 -33.67 5.24
C THR A 280 -32.09 -32.62 4.88
N SER A 281 -31.38 -32.09 5.89
CA SER A 281 -30.34 -31.06 5.68
C SER A 281 -29.23 -31.51 4.73
N LYS A 282 -28.85 -32.81 4.77
CA LYS A 282 -27.85 -33.40 3.87
C LYS A 282 -28.32 -33.44 2.41
N GLU A 283 -29.55 -33.84 2.15
CA GLU A 283 -30.13 -33.85 0.79
C GLU A 283 -30.23 -32.43 0.22
N GLN A 284 -30.58 -31.45 1.05
CA GLN A 284 -30.65 -30.04 0.64
C GLN A 284 -29.27 -29.46 0.32
N GLU A 285 -28.25 -29.84 1.07
CA GLU A 285 -26.85 -29.46 0.85
C GLU A 285 -26.30 -30.08 -0.44
N GLU A 286 -26.51 -31.37 -0.66
CA GLU A 286 -26.12 -32.10 -1.86
C GLU A 286 -26.82 -31.57 -3.12
N ALA A 287 -28.10 -31.19 -3.01
CA ALA A 287 -28.86 -30.54 -4.09
C ALA A 287 -28.43 -29.08 -4.35
N GLY A 288 -27.54 -28.51 -3.52
CA GLY A 288 -27.09 -27.12 -3.61
C GLY A 288 -28.16 -26.09 -3.26
N THR A 289 -29.17 -26.50 -2.49
CA THR A 289 -30.32 -25.69 -2.03
C THR A 289 -30.22 -25.24 -0.57
N LEU A 290 -29.13 -25.59 0.10
CA LEU A 290 -28.78 -25.15 1.45
C LEU A 290 -27.31 -24.73 1.50
N CYS A 291 -27.01 -23.68 2.25
CA CYS A 291 -25.66 -23.15 2.44
C CYS A 291 -25.34 -23.04 3.93
N THR A 292 -24.07 -23.18 4.30
CA THR A 292 -23.65 -23.01 5.70
C THR A 292 -23.64 -21.53 6.10
N VAL A 293 -23.80 -21.24 7.39
CA VAL A 293 -23.70 -19.88 7.94
C VAL A 293 -22.37 -19.20 7.55
N ALA A 294 -21.27 -19.96 7.56
CA ALA A 294 -19.96 -19.45 7.16
C ALA A 294 -19.94 -18.97 5.70
N GLN A 295 -20.49 -19.75 4.77
CA GLN A 295 -20.57 -19.38 3.34
C GLN A 295 -21.44 -18.14 3.11
N VAL A 296 -22.56 -18.05 3.83
CA VAL A 296 -23.48 -16.89 3.77
C VAL A 296 -22.79 -15.63 4.29
N ARG A 297 -22.06 -15.73 5.39
CA ARG A 297 -21.30 -14.62 5.97
C ARG A 297 -20.19 -14.14 5.06
N GLU A 298 -19.36 -15.04 4.54
CA GLU A 298 -18.29 -14.72 3.59
C GLU A 298 -18.87 -14.00 2.35
N SER A 299 -19.99 -14.49 1.82
CA SER A 299 -20.68 -13.88 0.67
C SER A 299 -21.19 -12.46 1.00
N LYS A 300 -21.76 -12.26 2.20
CA LYS A 300 -22.25 -10.94 2.63
C LYS A 300 -21.11 -9.93 2.82
N TYR A 301 -19.95 -10.35 3.32
CA TYR A 301 -18.77 -9.49 3.42
C TYR A 301 -18.23 -9.09 2.04
N LEU A 302 -18.18 -10.02 1.07
CA LEU A 302 -17.77 -9.70 -0.31
C LEU A 302 -18.73 -8.67 -0.94
N LEU A 303 -20.04 -8.85 -0.77
CA LEU A 303 -21.04 -7.91 -1.26
C LEU A 303 -20.98 -6.56 -0.53
N LYS A 304 -20.64 -6.55 0.77
CA LYS A 304 -20.38 -5.31 1.53
C LYS A 304 -19.23 -4.51 0.92
N LEU A 305 -18.23 -5.15 0.30
CA LEU A 305 -17.05 -4.47 -0.28
C LEU A 305 -17.20 -4.05 -1.74
N LEU A 306 -18.21 -4.54 -2.47
CA LEU A 306 -18.45 -4.18 -3.87
C LEU A 306 -18.53 -2.65 -4.12
N PRO A 307 -19.21 -1.84 -3.30
CA PRO A 307 -19.23 -0.39 -3.49
C PRO A 307 -17.82 0.22 -3.41
N LEU A 308 -16.99 -0.23 -2.46
CA LEU A 308 -15.60 0.20 -2.35
C LEU A 308 -14.79 -0.20 -3.59
N TRP A 309 -14.86 -1.46 -4.05
CA TRP A 309 -14.14 -1.87 -5.25
C TRP A 309 -14.62 -1.18 -6.52
N SER A 310 -15.91 -0.85 -6.62
CA SER A 310 -16.43 -0.09 -7.77
C SER A 310 -15.80 1.29 -7.93
N SER A 311 -15.39 1.92 -6.82
CA SER A 311 -14.72 3.23 -6.85
C SER A 311 -13.31 3.15 -7.44
N PHE A 312 -12.73 1.95 -7.51
CA PHE A 312 -11.43 1.68 -8.11
C PHE A 312 -11.46 1.58 -9.64
N ILE A 313 -12.63 1.59 -10.28
CA ILE A 313 -12.74 1.70 -11.74
C ILE A 313 -12.18 3.04 -12.20
N VAL A 314 -12.56 4.14 -11.55
CA VAL A 314 -12.02 5.47 -11.86
C VAL A 314 -10.55 5.56 -11.45
N PHE A 315 -10.15 4.90 -10.36
CA PHE A 315 -8.74 4.82 -9.99
C PHE A 315 -7.91 4.15 -11.10
N GLY A 316 -8.38 3.03 -11.65
CA GLY A 316 -7.74 2.33 -12.77
C GLY A 316 -7.67 3.17 -14.04
N LEU A 317 -8.70 3.98 -14.32
CA LEU A 317 -8.68 4.95 -15.42
C LEU A 317 -7.51 5.94 -15.28
N VAL A 318 -7.32 6.52 -14.08
CA VAL A 318 -6.21 7.45 -13.81
C VAL A 318 -4.85 6.74 -13.83
N LEU A 319 -4.79 5.53 -13.30
CA LEU A 319 -3.58 4.71 -13.31
C LEU A 319 -3.13 4.39 -14.74
N SER A 320 -4.07 3.97 -15.59
CA SER A 320 -3.84 3.71 -17.02
C SER A 320 -3.39 4.97 -17.76
N ALA A 321 -4.01 6.13 -17.50
CA ALA A 321 -3.56 7.41 -18.06
C ALA A 321 -2.14 7.78 -17.64
N GLY A 322 -1.78 7.52 -16.37
CA GLY A 322 -0.45 7.76 -15.84
C GLY A 322 0.61 6.77 -16.34
N ASN A 323 0.25 5.51 -16.59
CA ASN A 323 1.12 4.48 -17.16
C ASN A 323 1.46 4.76 -18.63
N THR A 324 0.56 5.42 -19.35
CA THR A 324 0.66 5.60 -20.80
C THR A 324 1.19 6.99 -21.16
N PHE A 325 0.46 8.04 -20.81
CA PHE A 325 0.78 9.38 -21.33
C PHE A 325 1.89 10.09 -20.56
N PHE A 326 2.07 9.84 -19.26
CA PHE A 326 3.09 10.56 -18.49
C PHE A 326 4.51 10.20 -18.93
N PRO A 327 4.88 8.92 -19.14
CA PRO A 327 6.20 8.55 -19.64
C PRO A 327 6.49 9.16 -21.01
N GLU A 328 5.48 9.20 -21.87
CA GLU A 328 5.56 9.77 -23.23
C GLU A 328 5.78 11.28 -23.24
N GLN A 329 5.13 12.01 -22.33
CA GLN A 329 5.41 13.43 -22.12
C GLN A 329 6.85 13.65 -21.60
N GLY A 330 7.40 12.68 -20.89
CA GLY A 330 8.69 12.71 -20.20
C GLY A 330 9.81 11.96 -20.91
N ALA A 331 9.75 11.81 -22.25
CA ALA A 331 10.73 11.08 -23.05
C ALA A 331 12.17 11.48 -22.68
N ARG A 332 12.84 10.62 -21.87
CA ARG A 332 14.19 10.71 -21.23
C ARG A 332 14.27 10.73 -19.69
N MET A 333 13.16 10.68 -18.94
CA MET A 333 13.24 10.39 -17.50
C MET A 333 13.38 8.87 -17.27
N ILE A 334 14.59 8.35 -17.43
CA ILE A 334 14.92 6.90 -17.40
C ILE A 334 14.56 6.22 -16.05
N SER A 335 14.29 7.00 -14.99
CA SER A 335 13.99 6.49 -13.64
C SER A 335 12.53 6.63 -13.17
N GLN A 336 11.56 6.94 -14.05
CA GLN A 336 10.16 7.17 -13.63
C GLN A 336 9.50 5.99 -12.90
N PRO A 337 9.55 4.75 -13.41
CA PRO A 337 8.92 3.61 -12.74
C PRO A 337 9.51 3.39 -11.34
N ILE A 338 10.82 3.64 -11.17
CA ILE A 338 11.56 3.47 -9.92
C ILE A 338 11.16 4.54 -8.89
N ILE A 339 11.08 5.81 -9.29
CA ILE A 339 10.66 6.91 -8.41
C ILE A 339 9.24 6.66 -7.91
N ARG A 340 8.32 6.34 -8.81
CA ARG A 340 6.93 6.02 -8.47
C ARG A 340 6.83 4.83 -7.52
N ALA A 341 7.49 3.72 -7.85
CA ALA A 341 7.46 2.50 -7.04
C ALA A 341 8.03 2.76 -5.63
N THR A 342 9.05 3.61 -5.52
CA THR A 342 9.62 4.03 -4.23
C THR A 342 8.64 4.87 -3.41
N ILE A 343 7.96 5.83 -4.04
CA ILE A 343 6.95 6.68 -3.38
C ILE A 343 5.72 5.87 -2.94
N SER A 344 5.25 4.94 -3.78
CA SER A 344 4.17 4.00 -3.44
C SER A 344 4.54 3.16 -2.21
N TYR A 345 5.76 2.62 -2.19
CA TYR A 345 6.25 1.85 -1.05
C TYR A 345 6.38 2.69 0.24
N LEU A 346 6.89 3.92 0.15
CA LEU A 346 7.02 4.82 1.31
C LEU A 346 5.66 5.24 1.88
N SER A 347 4.72 5.61 1.02
CA SER A 347 3.37 6.03 1.44
C SER A 347 2.59 4.89 2.09
N LYS A 348 2.80 3.63 1.65
CA LYS A 348 2.26 2.45 2.33
C LYS A 348 2.72 2.33 3.79
N LYS A 349 3.97 2.68 4.07
CA LYS A 349 4.58 2.56 5.41
C LYS A 349 4.22 3.71 6.33
N LEU A 350 3.83 4.85 5.76
CA LEU A 350 3.63 6.11 6.49
C LEU A 350 2.34 6.16 7.32
N ILE A 351 1.46 5.16 7.24
CA ILE A 351 0.18 5.15 7.98
C ILE A 351 0.07 3.95 8.92
N SER A 352 0.56 2.76 8.52
CA SER A 352 0.52 1.55 9.36
C SER A 352 1.37 1.61 10.64
N LYS A 353 2.28 2.59 10.75
CA LYS A 353 3.12 2.80 11.95
C LYS A 353 2.51 3.78 12.97
N PHE A 354 1.45 4.49 12.59
CA PHE A 354 0.93 5.66 13.31
C PHE A 354 -0.48 5.45 13.88
N VAL A 355 -1.08 4.29 13.64
CA VAL A 355 -2.46 3.99 14.03
C VAL A 355 -2.46 2.74 14.92
N PRO A 356 -3.10 2.77 16.09
CA PRO A 356 -3.22 1.60 16.97
C PRO A 356 -3.97 0.48 16.26
N GLU A 357 -3.65 -0.78 16.60
CA GLU A 357 -4.23 -1.97 15.95
C GLU A 357 -5.76 -1.96 15.99
N THR A 358 -6.37 -1.41 17.04
CA THR A 358 -7.82 -1.25 17.19
C THR A 358 -8.47 -0.33 16.16
N LYS A 359 -7.76 0.71 15.69
CA LYS A 359 -8.27 1.67 14.69
C LYS A 359 -7.72 1.40 13.29
N GLN A 360 -7.00 0.30 13.10
CA GLN A 360 -6.30 0.00 11.84
C GLN A 360 -7.26 -0.11 10.64
N ARG A 361 -8.46 -0.69 10.83
CA ARG A 361 -9.50 -0.78 9.80
C ARG A 361 -9.98 0.61 9.34
N GLN A 362 -10.30 1.48 10.29
CA GLN A 362 -10.75 2.85 10.02
C GLN A 362 -9.66 3.65 9.29
N ALA A 363 -8.41 3.49 9.70
CA ALA A 363 -7.28 4.13 9.04
C ALA A 363 -7.02 3.60 7.63
N GLN A 364 -7.26 2.31 7.36
CA GLN A 364 -7.15 1.76 6.00
C GLN A 364 -8.20 2.40 5.08
N VAL A 365 -9.45 2.55 5.54
CA VAL A 365 -10.52 3.24 4.77
C VAL A 365 -10.19 4.71 4.52
N LEU A 366 -9.72 5.41 5.55
CA LEU A 366 -9.33 6.83 5.43
C LEU A 366 -8.13 6.99 4.49
N ARG A 367 -7.15 6.10 4.59
CA ARG A 367 -6.00 6.05 3.69
C ARG A 367 -6.44 5.82 2.25
N THR A 368 -7.42 4.94 2.02
CA THR A 368 -8.01 4.76 0.70
C THR A 368 -8.61 6.05 0.17
N PHE A 369 -9.39 6.75 1.00
CA PHE A 369 -9.97 8.05 0.65
C PHE A 369 -8.90 9.10 0.30
N ILE A 370 -7.88 9.28 1.14
CA ILE A 370 -6.78 10.23 0.89
C ILE A 370 -6.08 9.91 -0.45
N GLY A 371 -5.86 8.63 -0.74
CA GLY A 371 -5.31 8.20 -2.03
C GLY A 371 -6.18 8.59 -3.22
N THR A 372 -7.51 8.49 -3.10
CA THR A 372 -8.43 8.95 -4.16
C THR A 372 -8.44 10.49 -4.33
N VAL A 373 -8.22 11.25 -3.26
CA VAL A 373 -8.01 12.70 -3.34
C VAL A 373 -6.71 13.00 -4.10
N MET A 374 -5.61 12.31 -3.78
CA MET A 374 -4.33 12.45 -4.49
C MET A 374 -4.45 12.09 -5.97
N SER A 375 -5.29 11.11 -6.32
CA SER A 375 -5.61 10.78 -7.72
C SER A 375 -6.24 11.97 -8.45
N THR A 376 -7.19 12.68 -7.84
CA THR A 376 -7.80 13.88 -8.43
C THR A 376 -6.80 15.02 -8.55
N VAL A 377 -5.98 15.25 -7.53
CA VAL A 377 -4.90 16.27 -7.58
C VAL A 377 -3.90 15.94 -8.69
N CYS A 378 -3.57 14.65 -8.88
CA CYS A 378 -2.73 14.17 -9.98
C CYS A 378 -3.31 14.58 -11.35
N CYS A 379 -4.61 14.36 -11.57
CA CYS A 379 -5.29 14.76 -12.82
C CYS A 379 -5.28 16.28 -13.02
N VAL A 380 -5.52 17.06 -11.95
CA VAL A 380 -5.47 18.54 -12.01
C VAL A 380 -4.07 19.00 -12.40
N VAL A 381 -3.03 18.46 -11.77
CA VAL A 381 -1.64 18.80 -12.08
C VAL A 381 -1.29 18.42 -13.51
N ALA A 382 -1.63 17.21 -13.96
CA ALA A 382 -1.40 16.77 -15.33
C ALA A 382 -2.10 17.68 -16.36
N TRP A 383 -3.34 18.07 -16.09
CA TRP A 383 -4.06 19.03 -16.92
C TRP A 383 -3.34 20.39 -16.99
N ARG A 384 -2.89 20.94 -15.85
CA ARG A 384 -2.21 22.24 -15.81
C ARG A 384 -0.83 22.20 -16.49
N VAL A 385 -0.07 21.13 -16.28
CA VAL A 385 1.22 20.91 -16.94
C VAL A 385 1.03 20.85 -18.45
N GLU A 386 0.00 20.14 -18.92
CA GLU A 386 -0.29 20.03 -20.35
C GLU A 386 -0.73 21.37 -20.97
N VAL A 387 -1.58 22.14 -20.30
CA VAL A 387 -1.95 23.51 -20.76
C VAL A 387 -0.70 24.37 -20.92
N ARG A 388 0.21 24.34 -19.94
CA ARG A 388 1.47 25.09 -19.99
C ARG A 388 2.39 24.59 -21.10
N ARG A 389 2.42 23.27 -21.38
CA ARG A 389 3.20 22.68 -22.47
C ARG A 389 2.71 23.22 -23.82
N LEU A 390 1.40 23.27 -24.01
CA LEU A 390 0.77 23.81 -25.22
C LEU A 390 1.02 25.32 -25.38
N GLU A 391 1.02 26.10 -24.29
CA GLU A 391 1.33 27.53 -24.31
C GLU A 391 2.78 27.80 -24.71
N LYS A 392 3.75 27.14 -24.08
CA LYS A 392 5.18 27.28 -24.42
C LYS A 392 5.47 26.87 -25.85
N ARG A 393 4.78 25.84 -26.36
CA ARG A 393 4.90 25.41 -27.75
C ARG A 393 4.44 26.47 -28.75
N LYS A 394 3.34 27.19 -28.46
CA LYS A 394 2.91 28.34 -29.30
C LYS A 394 3.95 29.45 -29.34
N GLN A 395 4.76 29.56 -28.28
CA GLN A 395 5.86 30.51 -28.16
C GLN A 395 7.19 29.94 -28.68
N SER A 396 7.20 28.72 -29.26
CA SER A 396 8.41 27.99 -29.69
C SER A 396 9.47 27.82 -28.58
N GLU A 397 9.04 27.76 -27.32
CA GLU A 397 9.90 27.52 -26.18
C GLU A 397 9.83 26.08 -25.69
N ASN A 398 10.97 25.53 -25.28
CA ASN A 398 11.03 24.22 -24.64
C ASN A 398 10.62 24.32 -23.16
N MET A 399 9.87 23.32 -22.68
CA MET A 399 9.56 23.17 -21.26
C MET A 399 10.62 22.31 -20.59
N SER A 400 11.03 22.71 -19.38
CA SER A 400 11.88 21.84 -18.55
C SER A 400 11.13 20.57 -18.14
N MET A 401 11.82 19.44 -18.23
CA MET A 401 11.28 18.13 -17.89
C MET A 401 10.86 17.98 -16.41
N PHE A 402 11.42 18.81 -15.51
CA PHE A 402 11.08 18.82 -14.09
C PHE A 402 9.61 19.14 -13.80
N TRP A 403 8.89 19.77 -14.73
CA TRP A 403 7.46 20.05 -14.59
C TRP A 403 6.58 18.80 -14.54
N LEU A 404 7.08 17.64 -14.99
CA LEU A 404 6.36 16.37 -14.93
C LEU A 404 6.57 15.63 -13.59
N VAL A 405 7.58 15.99 -12.79
CA VAL A 405 7.86 15.31 -11.51
C VAL A 405 6.64 15.29 -10.56
N PRO A 406 5.88 16.40 -10.37
CA PRO A 406 4.77 16.40 -9.42
C PRO A 406 3.66 15.40 -9.76
N GLN A 407 3.30 15.25 -11.05
CA GLN A 407 2.28 14.28 -11.47
C GLN A 407 2.74 12.82 -11.26
N PHE A 408 4.02 12.51 -11.45
CA PHE A 408 4.56 11.17 -11.14
C PHE A 408 4.61 10.89 -9.64
N CYS A 409 4.98 11.88 -8.82
CA CYS A 409 4.95 11.76 -7.36
C CYS A 409 3.53 11.51 -6.86
N LEU A 410 2.55 12.27 -7.36
CA LEU A 410 1.14 12.10 -7.01
C LEU A 410 0.57 10.76 -7.48
N LEU A 411 1.00 10.27 -8.65
CA LEU A 411 0.66 8.93 -9.14
C LEU A 411 1.18 7.84 -8.20
N GLY A 412 2.41 7.97 -7.70
CA GLY A 412 2.95 7.06 -6.68
C GLY A 412 2.24 7.14 -5.34
N LEU A 413 1.89 8.36 -4.88
CA LEU A 413 1.14 8.58 -3.64
C LEU A 413 -0.26 7.97 -3.71
N MET A 414 -1.00 8.18 -4.80
CA MET A 414 -2.34 7.61 -4.94
C MET A 414 -2.29 6.08 -4.95
N GLU A 415 -1.28 5.47 -5.57
CA GLU A 415 -1.10 4.02 -5.60
C GLU A 415 -0.80 3.44 -4.22
N GLY A 416 0.18 4.01 -3.52
CA GLY A 416 0.55 3.51 -2.21
C GLY A 416 -0.51 3.77 -1.13
N LEU A 417 -1.32 4.82 -1.26
CA LEU A 417 -2.41 5.12 -0.34
C LEU A 417 -3.70 4.38 -0.72
N ALA A 418 -4.23 4.58 -1.93
CA ALA A 418 -5.53 4.03 -2.33
C ALA A 418 -5.50 2.51 -2.49
N LEU A 419 -4.66 2.01 -3.40
CA LEU A 419 -4.65 0.61 -3.81
C LEU A 419 -4.29 -0.30 -2.64
N HIS A 420 -3.16 -0.05 -2.00
CA HIS A 420 -2.74 -0.83 -0.84
C HIS A 420 -3.65 -0.63 0.39
N GLY A 421 -4.26 0.55 0.56
CA GLY A 421 -5.24 0.76 1.63
C GLY A 421 -6.49 -0.09 1.43
N CYS A 422 -6.98 -0.19 0.19
CA CYS A 422 -8.15 -0.98 -0.18
C CYS A 422 -7.88 -2.48 -0.04
N ASP A 423 -6.72 -2.95 -0.51
CA ASP A 423 -6.31 -4.35 -0.35
C ASP A 423 -6.21 -4.73 1.13
N GLU A 424 -5.55 -3.91 1.96
CA GLU A 424 -5.40 -4.18 3.39
C GLU A 424 -6.75 -4.14 4.12
N TYR A 425 -7.62 -3.17 3.80
CA TYR A 425 -8.97 -3.09 4.37
C TYR A 425 -9.81 -4.31 4.01
N SER A 426 -9.80 -4.68 2.73
CA SER A 426 -10.59 -5.80 2.22
C SER A 426 -10.10 -7.10 2.84
N SER A 427 -8.79 -7.33 2.90
CA SER A 427 -8.22 -8.53 3.51
C SER A 427 -8.46 -8.62 5.02
N SER A 428 -8.63 -7.50 5.73
CA SER A 428 -8.92 -7.50 7.18
C SER A 428 -10.30 -8.07 7.56
N HIS A 429 -11.19 -8.25 6.57
CA HIS A 429 -12.55 -8.76 6.75
C HIS A 429 -12.67 -10.26 6.51
N PHE A 430 -11.65 -10.90 5.95
CA PHE A 430 -11.68 -12.32 5.60
C PHE A 430 -10.56 -13.09 6.32
N PRO A 431 -10.76 -14.39 6.56
CA PRO A 431 -9.65 -15.25 6.97
C PRO A 431 -8.54 -15.24 5.92
N GLU A 432 -7.29 -15.45 6.34
CA GLU A 432 -6.08 -15.37 5.48
C GLU A 432 -6.19 -16.22 4.20
N ARG A 433 -6.92 -17.35 4.26
CA ARG A 433 -7.21 -18.22 3.11
C ARG A 433 -7.89 -17.53 1.91
N MET A 434 -8.59 -16.42 2.13
CA MET A 434 -9.30 -15.66 1.09
C MET A 434 -8.51 -14.45 0.58
N GLU A 435 -7.31 -14.17 1.09
CA GLU A 435 -6.47 -13.03 0.68
C GLU A 435 -6.24 -13.02 -0.85
N TYR A 436 -6.04 -14.21 -1.43
CA TYR A 436 -5.89 -14.44 -2.88
C TYR A 436 -7.07 -13.89 -3.69
N HIS A 437 -8.29 -14.23 -3.27
CA HIS A 437 -9.51 -13.84 -3.99
C HIS A 437 -9.77 -12.35 -3.86
N VAL A 438 -9.53 -11.79 -2.66
CA VAL A 438 -9.74 -10.38 -2.37
C VAL A 438 -8.81 -9.49 -3.21
N SER A 439 -7.52 -9.80 -3.23
CA SER A 439 -6.54 -9.04 -4.02
C SER A 439 -6.75 -9.20 -5.53
N ALA A 440 -7.20 -10.37 -5.98
CA ALA A 440 -7.54 -10.57 -7.38
C ALA A 440 -8.79 -9.77 -7.80
N ILE A 441 -9.82 -9.70 -6.93
CA ILE A 441 -11.03 -8.92 -7.18
C ILE A 441 -10.72 -7.42 -7.20
N SER A 442 -9.93 -6.90 -6.26
CA SER A 442 -9.55 -5.47 -6.27
C SER A 442 -8.79 -5.11 -7.55
N SER A 443 -7.85 -5.95 -7.97
CA SER A 443 -7.11 -5.81 -9.24
C SER A 443 -8.03 -5.85 -10.45
N PHE A 444 -9.06 -6.71 -10.45
CA PHE A 444 -10.07 -6.79 -11.51
C PHE A 444 -10.81 -5.46 -11.72
N PHE A 445 -11.24 -4.80 -10.65
CA PHE A 445 -11.91 -3.49 -10.76
C PHE A 445 -10.97 -2.39 -11.29
N VAL A 446 -9.69 -2.43 -10.93
CA VAL A 446 -8.66 -1.54 -11.52
C VAL A 446 -8.51 -1.82 -13.02
N GLY A 447 -8.43 -3.09 -13.43
CA GLY A 447 -8.32 -3.48 -14.84
C GLY A 447 -9.54 -3.12 -15.69
N ILE A 448 -10.76 -3.19 -15.12
CA ILE A 448 -11.97 -2.65 -15.76
C ILE A 448 -11.75 -1.16 -16.08
N GLY A 449 -11.19 -0.39 -15.14
CA GLY A 449 -10.82 1.01 -15.34
C GLY A 449 -9.87 1.23 -16.52
N SER A 450 -8.84 0.41 -16.65
CA SER A 450 -7.90 0.45 -17.78
C SER A 450 -8.60 0.19 -19.12
N ILE A 451 -9.55 -0.76 -19.18
CA ILE A 451 -10.35 -1.01 -20.39
C ILE A 451 -11.29 0.16 -20.70
N PHE A 452 -11.92 0.77 -19.69
CA PHE A 452 -12.75 1.98 -19.85
C PHE A 452 -11.95 3.17 -20.39
N ASN A 453 -10.64 3.20 -20.17
CA ASN A 453 -9.77 4.21 -20.76
C ASN A 453 -9.77 4.16 -22.30
N ILE A 454 -9.88 2.97 -22.88
CA ILE A 454 -9.97 2.78 -24.33
C ILE A 454 -11.23 3.46 -24.88
N PHE A 455 -12.38 3.26 -24.23
CA PHE A 455 -13.63 3.93 -24.62
C PHE A 455 -13.54 5.45 -24.54
N SER A 456 -12.82 5.96 -23.53
CA SER A 456 -12.54 7.39 -23.41
C SER A 456 -11.79 7.91 -24.64
N PHE A 457 -10.83 7.16 -25.18
CA PHE A 457 -10.11 7.53 -26.41
C PHE A 457 -11.03 7.61 -27.63
N TRP A 458 -11.92 6.64 -27.81
CA TRP A 458 -12.87 6.59 -28.93
C TRP A 458 -13.87 7.75 -28.89
N GLN A 459 -14.39 8.07 -27.70
CA GLN A 459 -15.35 9.17 -27.53
C GLN A 459 -14.72 10.54 -27.77
N THR A 460 -13.41 10.70 -27.51
CA THR A 460 -12.72 11.99 -27.67
C THR A 460 -12.39 12.41 -29.11
N LYS A 461 -12.79 11.65 -30.15
CA LYS A 461 -12.34 11.77 -31.55
C LYS A 461 -10.81 11.62 -31.66
N ALA A 462 -10.35 10.72 -32.53
CA ALA A 462 -8.94 10.36 -32.72
C ALA A 462 -7.98 11.55 -32.97
N THR A 463 -8.49 12.73 -33.33
CA THR A 463 -7.71 13.96 -33.48
C THR A 463 -7.14 14.53 -32.17
N TRP A 464 -7.61 14.10 -30.99
CA TRP A 464 -7.10 14.62 -29.70
C TRP A 464 -5.82 13.94 -29.20
N LEU A 465 -5.28 12.91 -29.87
CA LEU A 465 -4.26 12.02 -29.33
C LEU A 465 -2.94 11.96 -30.13
N ASN A 466 -2.75 12.82 -31.14
CA ASN A 466 -1.48 12.95 -31.84
C ASN A 466 -0.50 13.86 -31.08
N LEU A 467 0.67 13.42 -30.61
CA LEU A 467 1.58 14.20 -29.72
C LEU A 467 1.85 15.65 -30.16
N ASP A 468 1.85 15.89 -31.47
CA ASP A 468 2.09 17.18 -32.12
C ASP A 468 0.83 18.00 -32.49
N GLY A 469 -0.38 17.48 -32.25
CA GLY A 469 -1.66 18.16 -32.50
C GLY A 469 -2.74 17.86 -31.46
N SER A 470 -2.41 17.09 -30.43
CA SER A 470 -3.31 16.50 -29.45
C SER A 470 -3.81 17.53 -28.47
N ARG A 471 -5.09 17.43 -28.17
CA ARG A 471 -5.73 18.19 -27.09
C ARG A 471 -5.77 17.33 -25.83
N LEU A 472 -4.59 16.84 -25.40
CA LEU A 472 -4.44 16.04 -24.19
C LEU A 472 -4.88 16.83 -22.94
N ASP A 473 -4.83 18.17 -23.03
CA ASP A 473 -5.43 19.10 -22.06
C ASP A 473 -6.91 18.81 -21.82
N LYS A 474 -7.68 18.52 -22.88
CA LYS A 474 -9.12 18.20 -22.77
C LYS A 474 -9.35 16.85 -22.11
N TYR A 475 -8.52 15.86 -22.43
CA TYR A 475 -8.59 14.52 -21.85
C TYR A 475 -8.28 14.54 -20.34
N TYR A 476 -7.22 15.23 -19.92
CA TYR A 476 -6.93 15.37 -18.47
C TYR A 476 -7.97 16.21 -17.74
N LYS A 477 -8.57 17.20 -18.42
CA LYS A 477 -9.71 17.95 -17.87
C LYS A 477 -10.92 17.04 -17.65
N SER A 478 -11.30 16.19 -18.60
CA SER A 478 -12.41 15.25 -18.41
C SER A 478 -12.11 14.23 -17.31
N LEU A 479 -10.87 13.72 -17.26
CA LEU A 479 -10.42 12.80 -16.22
C LEU A 479 -10.52 13.45 -14.83
N THR A 480 -10.17 14.74 -14.71
CA THR A 480 -10.31 15.51 -13.47
C THR A 480 -11.77 15.57 -12.99
N VAL A 481 -12.73 15.79 -13.90
CA VAL A 481 -14.16 15.84 -13.55
C VAL A 481 -14.65 14.47 -13.04
N ILE A 482 -14.28 13.39 -13.72
CA ILE A 482 -14.65 12.03 -13.32
C ILE A 482 -14.02 11.68 -11.95
N SER A 483 -12.74 11.99 -11.76
CA SER A 483 -12.04 11.78 -10.48
C SER A 483 -12.64 12.60 -9.34
N ALA A 484 -13.05 13.84 -9.58
CA ALA A 484 -13.71 14.67 -8.57
C ALA A 484 -15.05 14.06 -8.11
N VAL A 485 -15.87 13.55 -9.04
CA VAL A 485 -17.09 12.82 -8.70
C VAL A 485 -16.77 11.55 -7.90
N ASN A 486 -15.70 10.83 -8.27
CA ASN A 486 -15.26 9.65 -7.55
C ASN A 486 -14.78 9.97 -6.12
N VAL A 487 -14.17 11.13 -5.88
CA VAL A 487 -13.81 11.57 -4.52
C VAL A 487 -15.06 11.79 -3.66
N CYS A 488 -16.11 12.41 -4.20
CA CYS A 488 -17.38 12.56 -3.48
C CYS A 488 -18.02 11.20 -3.14
N TYR A 489 -17.98 10.27 -4.09
CA TYR A 489 -18.45 8.89 -3.87
C TYR A 489 -17.63 8.17 -2.79
N ASN A 490 -16.29 8.24 -2.87
CA ASN A 490 -15.41 7.63 -1.86
C ASN A 490 -15.56 8.28 -0.48
N LEU A 491 -15.78 9.59 -0.39
CA LEU A 491 -16.05 10.26 0.89
C LEU A 491 -17.28 9.66 1.57
N LEU A 492 -18.37 9.52 0.81
CA LEU A 492 -19.61 8.92 1.32
C LEU A 492 -19.38 7.48 1.77
N LEU A 493 -18.69 6.67 0.95
CA LEU A 493 -18.34 5.31 1.32
C LEU A 493 -17.49 5.26 2.58
N SER A 494 -16.43 6.06 2.68
CA SER A 494 -15.54 6.07 3.84
C SER A 494 -16.28 6.40 5.13
N ILE A 495 -17.20 7.36 5.11
CA ILE A 495 -18.06 7.66 6.26
C ILE A 495 -18.91 6.44 6.63
N LEU A 496 -19.57 5.81 5.65
CA LEU A 496 -20.42 4.64 5.89
C LEU A 496 -19.65 3.43 6.45
N TYR A 497 -18.45 3.15 5.93
CA TYR A 497 -17.61 2.06 6.41
C TYR A 497 -17.03 2.34 7.81
N ILE A 498 -16.54 3.55 8.08
CA ILE A 498 -16.04 3.92 9.41
C ILE A 498 -17.16 3.79 10.46
N VAL A 499 -18.36 4.29 10.17
CA VAL A 499 -19.52 4.15 11.07
C VAL A 499 -19.93 2.69 11.24
N SER A 500 -19.84 1.89 10.17
CA SER A 500 -20.13 0.45 10.25
C SER A 500 -19.13 -0.28 11.15
N ASP A 501 -17.84 0.06 11.08
CA ASP A 501 -16.79 -0.63 11.83
C ASP A 501 -16.81 -0.20 13.30
N GLN A 502 -17.06 1.08 13.60
CA GLN A 502 -17.26 1.57 14.96
C GLN A 502 -18.38 0.83 15.71
N LYS A 503 -19.49 0.50 15.02
CA LYS A 503 -20.58 -0.29 15.61
C LYS A 503 -20.15 -1.71 16.00
N VAL A 504 -19.29 -2.33 15.19
CA VAL A 504 -18.77 -3.68 15.45
C VAL A 504 -17.80 -3.66 16.64
N ASP A 505 -16.90 -2.67 16.69
CA ASP A 505 -15.91 -2.55 17.78
C ASP A 505 -16.59 -2.28 19.13
N SER A 506 -17.66 -1.46 19.16
CA SER A 506 -18.44 -1.19 20.38
C SER A 506 -19.18 -2.41 20.93
N GLU A 507 -19.54 -3.37 20.07
CA GLU A 507 -20.21 -4.61 20.48
C GLU A 507 -19.20 -5.67 20.97
N GLY A 508 -17.96 -5.68 20.46
CA GLY A 508 -16.89 -6.61 20.87
C GLY A 508 -16.17 -6.25 22.18
N LEU A 509 -16.18 -4.97 22.55
CA LEU A 509 -15.54 -4.48 23.79
C LEU A 509 -16.28 -4.88 25.08
N GLN A 510 -17.52 -5.37 24.98
CA GLN A 510 -18.28 -5.87 26.15
C GLN A 510 -17.82 -7.26 26.63
N THR A 511 -16.96 -7.96 25.89
CA THR A 511 -16.58 -9.36 26.18
C THR A 511 -15.16 -9.59 26.68
N ASN A 512 -14.23 -8.64 26.57
CA ASN A 512 -12.79 -8.90 26.82
C ASN A 512 -12.10 -7.79 27.64
N ASN A 513 -12.42 -7.68 28.92
CA ASN A 513 -11.64 -6.86 29.87
C ASN A 513 -10.90 -7.76 30.86
N THR A 514 -9.66 -8.18 30.53
CA THR A 514 -8.59 -8.40 31.52
C THR A 514 -7.23 -8.68 30.85
N ILE A 515 -6.21 -7.93 31.31
CA ILE A 515 -4.75 -8.19 31.28
C ILE A 515 -3.92 -7.48 30.19
N GLY A 516 -3.11 -6.49 30.62
CA GLY A 516 -1.87 -6.09 29.92
C GLY A 516 -1.46 -4.61 29.98
N SER A 517 -1.40 -3.94 31.15
CA SER A 517 -1.24 -2.47 31.20
C SER A 517 0.12 -1.89 31.62
N ASP A 518 1.08 -2.61 32.20
CA ASP A 518 2.27 -1.94 32.77
C ASP A 518 3.52 -1.90 31.88
N GLN A 519 3.68 -2.80 30.91
CA GLN A 519 4.87 -2.83 30.05
C GLN A 519 4.81 -1.81 28.89
N SER A 520 3.61 -1.38 28.49
CA SER A 520 3.38 -0.33 27.48
C SER A 520 3.72 1.06 28.00
N ARG A 521 3.48 1.33 29.29
CA ARG A 521 3.64 2.65 29.92
C ARG A 521 5.09 3.15 29.91
N GLN A 522 6.04 2.28 30.25
CA GLN A 522 7.48 2.63 30.24
C GLN A 522 8.02 2.86 28.82
N ALA A 523 7.46 2.16 27.82
CA ALA A 523 7.87 2.32 26.43
C ALA A 523 7.41 3.68 25.85
N GLN A 524 6.24 4.17 26.24
CA GLN A 524 5.66 5.44 25.77
C GLN A 524 6.45 6.66 26.28
N VAL A 525 6.83 6.67 27.56
CA VAL A 525 7.64 7.75 28.15
C VAL A 525 9.04 7.77 27.54
N LEU A 526 9.68 6.59 27.38
CA LEU A 526 11.00 6.47 26.77
C LEU A 526 11.00 6.93 25.30
N ARG A 527 9.93 6.62 24.55
CA ARG A 527 9.75 7.05 23.15
C ARG A 527 9.70 8.57 23.03
N THR A 528 8.93 9.23 23.90
CA THR A 528 8.80 10.69 23.95
C THR A 528 10.15 11.35 24.25
N PHE A 529 10.88 10.82 25.23
CA PHE A 529 12.21 11.31 25.60
C PHE A 529 13.23 11.19 24.46
N ILE A 530 13.24 10.05 23.75
CA ILE A 530 14.09 9.85 22.56
C ILE A 530 13.70 10.85 21.45
N GLY A 531 12.41 11.14 21.28
CA GLY A 531 11.96 12.16 20.33
C GLY A 531 12.50 13.56 20.64
N MET A 532 12.47 13.97 21.91
CA MET A 532 13.00 15.28 22.36
C MET A 532 14.54 15.37 22.23
N MET A 533 15.25 14.27 22.46
CA MET A 533 16.68 14.15 22.15
C MET A 533 16.96 14.40 20.66
N MET A 534 16.16 13.78 19.78
CA MET A 534 16.30 13.93 18.33
C MET A 534 15.99 15.36 17.86
N THR A 535 15.12 16.12 18.53
CA THR A 535 14.92 17.57 18.27
C THR A 535 16.24 18.33 18.41
N THR A 536 16.98 18.07 19.48
CA THR A 536 18.24 18.76 19.78
C THR A 536 19.30 18.42 18.74
N VAL A 537 19.39 17.14 18.36
CA VAL A 537 20.30 16.68 17.29
C VAL A 537 19.89 17.27 15.94
N CYS A 538 18.59 17.35 15.63
CA CYS A 538 18.09 17.96 14.40
C CYS A 538 18.50 19.44 14.29
N CYS A 539 18.34 20.22 15.36
CA CYS A 539 18.73 21.62 15.38
C CYS A 539 20.26 21.79 15.25
N ALA A 540 21.04 20.91 15.89
CA ALA A 540 22.50 20.92 15.77
C ALA A 540 22.97 20.60 14.34
N VAL A 541 22.35 19.62 13.68
CA VAL A 541 22.63 19.29 12.28
C VAL A 541 22.23 20.44 11.36
N ALA A 542 21.07 21.05 11.56
CA ALA A 542 20.64 22.22 10.79
C ALA A 542 21.61 23.40 10.94
N TRP A 543 22.12 23.62 12.15
CA TRP A 543 23.18 24.60 12.39
C TRP A 543 24.46 24.28 11.60
N GLN A 544 24.93 23.04 11.62
CA GLN A 544 26.14 22.63 10.88
C GLN A 544 25.99 22.74 9.36
N VAL A 545 24.83 22.35 8.83
CA VAL A 545 24.50 22.49 7.40
C VAL A 545 24.52 23.95 6.99
N GLU A 546 23.99 24.85 7.82
CA GLU A 546 23.98 26.28 7.53
C GLU A 546 25.37 26.91 7.59
N VAL A 547 26.20 26.54 8.58
CA VAL A 547 27.61 26.97 8.62
C VAL A 547 28.34 26.55 7.35
N ARG A 548 28.13 25.31 6.91
CA ARG A 548 28.76 24.77 5.70
C ARG A 548 28.24 25.43 4.42
N ARG A 549 26.94 25.80 4.38
CA ARG A 549 26.35 26.58 3.28
C ARG A 549 27.01 27.96 3.19
N LEU A 550 27.18 28.65 4.32
CA LEU A 550 27.83 29.96 4.37
C LEU A 550 29.31 29.90 3.97
N GLU A 551 30.03 28.83 4.31
CA GLU A 551 31.41 28.60 3.83
C GLU A 551 31.49 28.42 2.32
N LYS A 552 30.61 27.58 1.74
CA LYS A 552 30.57 27.37 0.28
C LYS A 552 30.11 28.61 -0.48
N LEU A 553 29.22 29.40 0.10
CA LEU A 553 28.79 30.68 -0.45
C LEU A 553 29.97 31.66 -0.59
N LYS A 554 30.88 31.71 0.40
CA LYS A 554 32.12 32.50 0.31
C LYS A 554 33.08 32.00 -0.78
N GLN A 555 33.01 30.72 -1.11
CA GLN A 555 33.79 30.07 -2.15
C GLN A 555 33.10 30.09 -3.53
N LEU A 556 31.92 30.70 -3.66
CA LEU A 556 31.08 30.68 -4.88
C LEU A 556 30.77 29.27 -5.40
N GLU A 557 30.73 28.28 -4.50
CA GLU A 557 30.40 26.90 -4.84
C GLU A 557 28.94 26.56 -4.50
N ASN A 558 28.31 25.79 -5.38
CA ASN A 558 26.97 25.25 -5.11
C ASN A 558 27.04 24.07 -4.13
N MET A 559 26.14 24.07 -3.15
CA MET A 559 25.96 22.94 -2.24
C MET A 559 24.93 21.97 -2.83
N SER A 560 25.21 20.68 -2.74
CA SER A 560 24.22 19.65 -3.09
C SER A 560 23.04 19.65 -2.12
N MET A 561 21.82 19.52 -2.64
CA MET A 561 20.59 19.42 -1.84
C MET A 561 20.59 18.20 -0.90
N PHE A 562 21.42 17.18 -1.17
CA PHE A 562 21.58 16.00 -0.31
C PHE A 562 22.05 16.33 1.12
N TRP A 563 22.69 17.49 1.34
CA TRP A 563 23.08 17.94 2.68
C TRP A 563 21.89 18.27 3.60
N LEU A 564 20.70 18.49 3.05
CA LEU A 564 19.47 18.72 3.82
C LEU A 564 18.79 17.41 4.25
N VAL A 565 19.15 16.27 3.67
CA VAL A 565 18.50 14.98 3.96
C VAL A 565 18.63 14.57 5.43
N PRO A 566 19.81 14.69 6.09
CA PRO A 566 19.96 14.28 7.49
C PRO A 566 19.04 15.07 8.45
N GLN A 567 18.92 16.39 8.27
CA GLN A 567 18.05 17.21 9.12
C GLN A 567 16.56 16.90 8.90
N PHE A 568 16.10 16.66 7.66
CA PHE A 568 14.70 16.30 7.41
C PHE A 568 14.37 14.89 7.91
N CYS A 569 15.32 13.95 7.85
CA CYS A 569 15.17 12.64 8.47
C CYS A 569 15.04 12.74 10.01
N LEU A 570 15.88 13.56 10.65
CA LEU A 570 15.83 13.79 12.10
C LEU A 570 14.55 14.53 12.52
N LEU A 571 14.09 15.50 11.72
CA LEU A 571 12.82 16.20 11.93
C LEU A 571 11.63 15.22 11.87
N GLY A 572 11.59 14.34 10.87
CA GLY A 572 10.55 13.32 10.77
C GLY A 572 10.60 12.27 11.90
N LEU A 573 11.81 11.91 12.37
CA LEU A 573 11.98 11.06 13.55
C LEU A 573 11.49 11.75 14.82
N MET A 574 11.76 13.04 14.97
CA MET A 574 11.29 13.85 16.08
C MET A 574 9.76 13.90 16.12
N GLU A 575 9.11 14.30 15.02
CA GLU A 575 7.64 14.39 14.94
C GLU A 575 6.96 13.06 15.27
N GLY A 576 7.52 11.95 14.77
CA GLY A 576 6.97 10.61 15.02
C GLY A 576 7.23 10.02 16.41
N LEU A 577 8.19 10.55 17.16
CA LEU A 577 8.58 10.04 18.49
C LEU A 577 8.08 10.93 19.63
N ALA A 578 8.24 12.25 19.51
CA ALA A 578 7.90 13.22 20.56
C ALA A 578 6.40 13.56 20.57
N LEU A 579 5.86 13.97 19.41
CA LEU A 579 4.48 14.48 19.31
C LEU A 579 3.48 13.34 19.55
N HIS A 580 3.70 12.22 18.87
CA HIS A 580 2.86 11.04 19.04
C HIS A 580 3.07 10.33 20.39
N GLY A 581 4.27 10.40 20.97
CA GLY A 581 4.54 9.85 22.30
C GLY A 581 3.77 10.58 23.40
N CYS A 582 3.65 11.91 23.30
CA CYS A 582 2.82 12.73 24.19
C CYS A 582 1.33 12.42 24.06
N ASP A 583 0.82 12.25 22.84
CA ASP A 583 -0.59 11.95 22.60
C ASP A 583 -0.97 10.55 23.11
N GLU A 584 -0.09 9.56 22.91
CA GLU A 584 -0.29 8.19 23.38
C GLU A 584 -0.23 8.10 24.92
N TYR A 585 0.73 8.81 25.55
CA TYR A 585 0.82 8.91 27.01
C TYR A 585 -0.40 9.61 27.64
N SER A 586 -0.90 10.63 26.96
CA SER A 586 -2.11 11.35 27.37
C SER A 586 -3.35 10.46 27.30
N SER A 587 -3.51 9.71 26.20
CA SER A 587 -4.63 8.79 26.03
C SER A 587 -4.65 7.64 27.04
N SER A 588 -3.49 7.29 27.62
CA SER A 588 -3.39 6.24 28.64
C SER A 588 -3.65 6.71 30.07
N HIS A 589 -3.55 8.03 30.34
CA HIS A 589 -3.73 8.59 31.70
C HIS A 589 -5.09 9.27 31.90
N PHE A 590 -5.75 9.71 30.84
CA PHE A 590 -7.04 10.38 30.92
C PHE A 590 -8.18 9.43 30.49
N PRO A 591 -9.34 9.44 31.17
CA PRO A 591 -10.51 8.66 30.77
C PRO A 591 -10.93 8.98 29.32
N GLU A 592 -11.50 8.03 28.58
CA GLU A 592 -11.90 8.21 27.16
C GLU A 592 -12.78 9.46 26.92
N ARG A 593 -13.60 9.86 27.90
CA ARG A 593 -14.42 11.10 27.82
C ARG A 593 -13.62 12.40 27.79
N MET A 594 -12.36 12.38 28.26
CA MET A 594 -11.47 13.53 28.32
C MET A 594 -10.43 13.54 27.19
N GLU A 595 -10.30 12.46 26.40
CA GLU A 595 -9.29 12.31 25.33
C GLU A 595 -9.34 13.48 24.31
N TYR A 596 -10.56 13.90 23.93
CA TYR A 596 -10.78 15.05 23.06
C TYR A 596 -10.23 16.36 23.64
N HIS A 597 -10.42 16.59 24.94
CA HIS A 597 -9.92 17.79 25.62
C HIS A 597 -8.39 17.78 25.70
N VAL A 598 -7.80 16.61 25.94
CA VAL A 598 -6.34 16.49 26.09
C VAL A 598 -5.61 16.67 24.76
N SER A 599 -6.15 16.11 23.66
CA SER A 599 -5.61 16.35 22.31
C SER A 599 -5.71 17.82 21.89
N ALA A 600 -6.81 18.49 22.25
CA ALA A 600 -6.97 19.92 22.03
C ALA A 600 -5.97 20.76 22.86
N ILE A 601 -5.73 20.39 24.12
CA ILE A 601 -4.73 21.04 24.99
C ILE A 601 -3.30 20.81 24.47
N SER A 602 -2.96 19.60 24.01
CA SER A 602 -1.66 19.27 23.40
C SER A 602 -1.41 20.14 22.16
N SER A 603 -2.40 20.22 21.26
CA SER A 603 -2.34 21.06 20.06
C SER A 603 -2.23 22.56 20.39
N PHE A 604 -2.89 23.00 21.46
CA PHE A 604 -2.79 24.37 21.96
C PHE A 604 -1.36 24.71 22.44
N PHE A 605 -0.69 23.81 23.17
CA PHE A 605 0.70 24.02 23.60
C PHE A 605 1.70 24.00 22.43
N VAL A 606 1.48 23.17 21.40
CA VAL A 606 2.25 23.21 20.15
C VAL A 606 2.05 24.55 19.41
N GLY A 607 0.82 25.08 19.43
CA GLY A 607 0.48 26.41 18.93
C GLY A 607 1.23 27.53 19.67
N ILE A 608 1.30 27.46 21.00
CA ILE A 608 2.09 28.39 21.82
C ILE A 608 3.57 28.36 21.41
N GLY A 609 4.16 27.17 21.20
CA GLY A 609 5.55 27.05 20.74
C GLY A 609 5.80 27.73 19.39
N SER A 610 4.83 27.65 18.47
CA SER A 610 4.89 28.32 17.17
C SER A 610 4.83 29.84 17.30
N ILE A 611 4.03 30.35 18.25
CA ILE A 611 3.95 31.78 18.57
C ILE A 611 5.27 32.28 19.20
N PHE A 612 5.86 31.52 20.12
CA PHE A 612 7.18 31.83 20.68
C PHE A 612 8.26 31.92 19.62
N ASN A 613 8.17 31.09 18.57
CA ASN A 613 9.10 31.17 17.44
C ASN A 613 9.00 32.52 16.71
N ILE A 614 7.79 33.08 16.55
CA ILE A 614 7.60 34.40 15.93
C ILE A 614 8.27 35.49 16.78
N PHE A 615 8.11 35.46 18.10
CA PHE A 615 8.79 36.38 19.02
C PHE A 615 10.31 36.22 18.97
N PHE A 616 10.80 34.97 18.88
CA PHE A 616 12.21 34.66 18.77
C PHE A 616 12.82 35.18 17.46
N ILE A 617 12.09 35.09 16.35
CA ILE A 617 12.49 35.66 15.04
C ILE A 617 12.49 37.19 15.11
N LEU A 618 11.49 37.81 15.74
CA LEU A 618 11.40 39.27 15.92
C LEU A 618 12.54 39.83 16.78
N ALA A 619 12.93 39.12 17.85
CA ALA A 619 14.05 39.49 18.71
C ALA A 619 15.40 39.46 17.97
N ASN A 620 15.53 38.61 16.96
CA ASN A 620 16.74 38.44 16.16
C ASN A 620 16.63 39.09 14.76
N LYS A 621 15.73 40.07 14.57
CA LYS A 621 15.45 40.71 13.27
C LYS A 621 16.70 41.31 12.60
N GLY A 622 17.71 41.71 13.37
CA GLY A 622 18.99 42.23 12.85
C GLY A 622 19.86 41.19 12.13
N ASP A 623 19.62 39.89 12.36
CA ASP A 623 20.38 38.80 11.74
C ASP A 623 19.69 38.23 10.47
N LEU A 624 18.47 38.69 10.13
CA LEU A 624 17.71 38.26 8.94
C LEU A 624 17.74 39.35 7.85
N ALA A 625 18.51 39.11 6.77
CA ALA A 625 18.52 39.99 5.60
C ALA A 625 17.32 39.75 4.66
N LYS A 626 17.15 40.63 3.65
CA LYS A 626 16.11 40.51 2.61
C LYS A 626 16.26 39.28 1.72
N THR A 627 17.46 38.69 1.65
CA THR A 627 17.78 37.48 0.89
C THR A 627 18.40 36.43 1.81
N LEU A 628 18.15 35.15 1.51
CA LEU A 628 18.64 34.00 2.29
C LEU A 628 20.18 34.05 2.47
N ASP A 629 20.88 34.49 1.42
CA ASP A 629 22.35 34.56 1.39
C ASP A 629 22.92 35.68 2.25
N GLY A 630 22.12 36.71 2.57
CA GLY A 630 22.50 37.76 3.50
C GLY A 630 22.12 37.46 4.96
N SER A 631 21.35 36.41 5.22
CA SER A 631 20.83 36.09 6.55
C SER A 631 21.75 35.17 7.34
N ARG A 632 21.88 35.41 8.66
CA ARG A 632 22.69 34.63 9.60
C ARG A 632 21.83 33.57 10.31
N LEU A 633 21.27 32.68 9.51
CA LEU A 633 20.46 31.53 9.98
C LEU A 633 21.27 30.58 10.88
N ASP A 634 22.60 30.59 10.78
CA ASP A 634 23.50 29.83 11.65
C ASP A 634 23.32 30.20 13.13
N LYS A 635 23.15 31.49 13.44
CA LYS A 635 22.91 31.96 14.81
C LYS A 635 21.52 31.56 15.32
N TYR A 636 20.53 31.57 14.44
CA TYR A 636 19.17 31.15 14.76
C TYR A 636 19.11 29.66 15.12
N TYR A 637 19.66 28.78 14.27
CA TYR A 637 19.68 27.33 14.55
C TYR A 637 20.55 26.98 15.76
N LYS A 638 21.67 27.69 15.98
CA LYS A 638 22.48 27.55 17.20
C LYS A 638 21.67 27.84 18.46
N SER A 639 20.91 28.92 18.46
CA SER A 639 20.09 29.30 19.61
C SER A 639 18.94 28.32 19.85
N LEU A 640 18.30 27.83 18.78
CA LEU A 640 17.27 26.79 18.87
C LEU A 640 17.81 25.46 19.43
N THR A 641 19.07 25.13 19.12
CA THR A 641 19.78 23.97 19.69
C THR A 641 19.97 24.12 21.20
N VAL A 642 20.39 25.30 21.68
CA VAL A 642 20.56 25.57 23.12
C VAL A 642 19.22 25.49 23.86
N ILE A 643 18.17 26.10 23.32
CA ILE A 643 16.82 26.06 23.92
C ILE A 643 16.31 24.61 23.98
N SER A 644 16.50 23.83 22.91
CA SER A 644 16.10 22.41 22.86
C SER A 644 16.86 21.56 23.87
N ALA A 645 18.17 21.80 24.04
CA ALA A 645 19.00 21.10 25.02
C ALA A 645 18.58 21.42 26.46
N VAL A 646 18.25 22.68 26.77
CA VAL A 646 17.72 23.07 28.08
C VAL A 646 16.37 22.41 28.34
N ASN A 647 15.49 22.38 27.34
CA ASN A 647 14.17 21.74 27.45
C ASN A 647 14.29 20.24 27.77
N VAL A 648 15.21 19.54 27.12
CA VAL A 648 15.51 18.15 27.45
C VAL A 648 15.94 17.99 28.91
N CYS A 649 16.90 18.80 29.37
CA CYS A 649 17.40 18.71 30.75
C CYS A 649 16.30 18.98 31.77
N TYR A 650 15.42 19.96 31.48
CA TYR A 650 14.25 20.26 32.29
C TYR A 650 13.28 19.07 32.37
N ASN A 651 12.96 18.44 31.25
CA ASN A 651 12.08 17.26 31.22
C ASN A 651 12.71 16.04 31.92
N LEU A 652 14.03 15.86 31.82
CA LEU A 652 14.74 14.81 32.54
C LEU A 652 14.68 15.03 34.07
N LEU A 653 14.87 16.27 34.52
CA LEU A 653 14.75 16.63 35.94
C LEU A 653 13.33 16.40 36.45
N LEU A 654 12.30 16.82 35.71
CA LEU A 654 10.91 16.54 36.06
C LEU A 654 10.63 15.03 36.15
N SER A 655 11.10 14.25 35.17
CA SER A 655 10.92 12.79 35.18
C SER A 655 11.54 12.14 36.42
N ILE A 656 12.72 12.59 36.85
CA ILE A 656 13.37 12.09 38.07
C ILE A 656 12.56 12.49 39.31
N LEU A 657 12.11 13.75 39.39
CA LEU A 657 11.33 14.26 40.53
C LEU A 657 9.99 13.51 40.69
N TYR A 658 9.27 13.24 39.59
CA TYR A 658 8.02 12.48 39.61
C TYR A 658 8.23 11.00 39.95
N THR A 659 9.31 10.38 39.47
CA THR A 659 9.62 8.98 39.82
C THR A 659 9.92 8.85 41.32
N VAL A 660 10.61 9.84 41.91
CA VAL A 660 10.88 9.88 43.35
C VAL A 660 9.62 10.12 44.17
N SER A 661 8.65 10.90 43.69
CA SER A 661 7.37 11.09 44.39
C SER A 661 6.49 9.85 44.35
N ASP A 662 6.40 9.13 43.23
CA ASP A 662 5.59 7.90 43.11
C ASP A 662 6.13 6.80 44.04
N GLN A 663 7.46 6.62 44.10
CA GLN A 663 8.08 5.69 45.05
C GLN A 663 7.83 6.05 46.52
N LYS A 664 7.60 7.33 46.82
CA LYS A 664 7.29 7.79 48.18
C LYS A 664 5.84 7.46 48.55
N VAL A 665 4.90 7.61 47.62
CA VAL A 665 3.48 7.27 47.79
C VAL A 665 3.28 5.76 47.92
N ASP A 666 3.99 4.96 47.11
CA ASP A 666 3.92 3.49 47.20
C ASP A 666 4.47 2.97 48.54
N ASN A 667 5.55 3.58 49.04
CA ASN A 667 6.13 3.23 50.35
C ASN A 667 5.24 3.66 51.53
N GLU A 668 4.57 4.82 51.45
CA GLU A 668 3.58 5.25 52.46
C GLU A 668 2.29 4.40 52.43
N GLY A 669 1.89 3.91 51.25
CA GLY A 669 0.77 2.97 51.07
C GLY A 669 1.08 1.58 51.63
N LEU A 670 2.31 1.09 51.47
CA LEU A 670 2.80 -0.15 52.08
C LEU A 670 2.92 -0.06 53.61
N GLN A 671 3.24 1.12 54.16
CA GLN A 671 3.27 1.35 55.62
C GLN A 671 1.88 1.48 56.27
N LYS A 672 0.82 1.76 55.50
CA LYS A 672 -0.57 1.77 56.02
C LYS A 672 -1.28 0.42 55.95
N ASN A 673 -0.73 -0.54 55.21
CA ASN A 673 -1.28 -1.89 55.01
C ASN A 673 -0.55 -2.99 55.80
N ASN A 674 0.47 -2.62 56.59
CA ASN A 674 1.06 -3.43 57.68
C ASN A 674 0.76 -2.75 59.01
#